data_AF-A0ABD3QRQ1-F1
#
_entry.id   AF-A0ABD3QRQ1-F1
#
_cell.length_a   1.000
_cell.length_b   1.000
_cell.length_c   1.000
_cell.angle_alpha   90.00
_cell.angle_beta   90.00
_cell.angle_gamma   90.00
#
_symmetry.space_group_name_H-M   'P 1'
#
loop_
_entity.id
_entity.type
_entity.pdbx_description
1 polymer ?
#
loop_
_entity_poly.entity_id
_entity_poly.type
_entity_poly.pdbx_seq_one_letter_code
_entity_poly.pdbx_strand_id
1 'polypeptide(L)'
;MGIQGLLPMLPGGAMSDSYMGFSRLRSLISPESHAISDDSRKIKADIDTGTLLYVCALKHRIAYNAGDYTHSVAEFHRQIVSLRVVYKWDMTIIFDGCPPPEKSPEHDRRKSKGDDGNNIIITSEFIALCAHACKRYFHNFVVSPAEADMQVCRRDPTAIAVTRDSDLVAYGLKTIVIVDNYSREEFRLIDMDCAVTDDTKEQYPLFWYYKKYGLQIIHFWAAVMGCDISKGPTKVGIDGIGKKVFFSALDSFDSQQSTTIIDSQTFAKVLPGSKSKRSLIELCIGLLLAEHPLSPLPSLRSVAGGCWLLVRCSLGCSKSVVTMKLLLGLGVMLAVASPGDGFTQPRGFQNKQFQLDVKPLKFVNSLSTINNGLKSSAASVLSPSSDASQGLGKVQSTIVRTLMISYILSMCIALPVSLFPVYLLHKIKLINRVQKEKMSLQIGQFCSRWMMRLFPFARKRVIVDTEDENYTNPQPCIWVCSHISLLDIFFVLALDKQMRGTKRRPIKILYWKGLESNPVTRLLFQMCGFIPVEMADNGNGVANEYDPKSFKQMLKSTKAAINEGFDIGLLPEGQPNPTPEKGLQPIFTGAYTLSKMSKRPIQMMALYGLHNMWHPDGRMPCTSREMAVRVYPKGRMFGGSEEFAATFEAVAGYFGVHGNDMPDKELEMWLDGTMWQTELSRRAAAKVESEKKDAVSIEVRDGEMKEVTETQKS
;
A
#
# COMPACT_ATOMS: atom_id res chain seq x y z
N MET A 1 6.26 -9.80 -30.21
CA MET A 1 6.72 -8.57 -29.57
C MET A 1 7.67 -9.01 -28.43
N GLY A 2 8.13 -8.11 -27.56
CA GLY A 2 9.06 -8.44 -26.46
C GLY A 2 10.33 -9.17 -26.92
N ILE A 3 10.56 -10.37 -26.38
CA ILE A 3 11.87 -11.04 -26.49
C ILE A 3 12.15 -11.57 -27.90
N GLN A 4 13.23 -11.05 -28.51
CA GLN A 4 13.58 -11.34 -29.89
C GLN A 4 13.89 -12.83 -30.11
N GLY A 5 13.13 -13.45 -31.01
CA GLY A 5 13.33 -14.84 -31.42
C GLY A 5 13.01 -15.89 -30.35
N LEU A 6 12.32 -15.54 -29.26
CA LEU A 6 11.98 -16.49 -28.19
C LEU A 6 10.92 -17.51 -28.61
N LEU A 7 9.81 -17.08 -29.23
CA LEU A 7 8.68 -17.96 -29.53
C LEU A 7 9.05 -19.24 -30.31
N PRO A 8 9.83 -19.22 -31.40
CA PRO A 8 10.21 -20.43 -32.13
C PRO A 8 11.17 -21.36 -31.38
N MET A 9 11.58 -21.00 -30.16
CA MET A 9 12.48 -21.76 -29.30
C MET A 9 11.76 -22.45 -28.14
N LEU A 10 10.42 -22.35 -28.09
CA LEU A 10 9.56 -22.89 -27.05
C LEU A 10 8.50 -23.84 -27.66
N PRO A 11 8.12 -24.94 -26.98
CA PRO A 11 7.06 -25.84 -27.42
C PRO A 11 5.74 -25.12 -27.66
N GLY A 12 5.12 -25.37 -28.83
CA GLY A 12 3.88 -24.70 -29.25
C GLY A 12 4.06 -23.23 -29.65
N GLY A 13 5.29 -22.72 -29.62
CA GLY A 13 5.62 -21.34 -29.96
C GLY A 13 5.97 -21.12 -31.44
N ALA A 14 6.07 -22.15 -32.29
CA ALA A 14 6.28 -21.95 -33.72
C ALA A 14 4.95 -21.62 -34.44
N MET A 15 5.00 -20.85 -35.53
CA MET A 15 3.78 -20.50 -36.31
C MET A 15 3.09 -21.71 -36.94
N SER A 16 3.83 -22.82 -37.13
CA SER A 16 3.27 -24.13 -37.53
C SER A 16 2.30 -24.71 -36.51
N ASP A 17 2.40 -24.28 -35.25
CA ASP A 17 1.72 -24.87 -34.11
C ASP A 17 0.42 -24.09 -33.77
N SER A 18 -0.02 -23.20 -34.67
CA SER A 18 -1.20 -22.37 -34.46
C SER A 18 -2.50 -23.17 -34.57
N TYR A 19 -3.38 -22.95 -33.61
CA TYR A 19 -4.75 -23.42 -33.57
C TYR A 19 -5.71 -22.34 -34.09
N MET A 20 -6.83 -22.79 -34.66
CA MET A 20 -7.92 -21.94 -35.14
C MET A 20 -9.19 -22.21 -34.33
N GLY A 21 -9.84 -21.15 -33.86
CA GLY A 21 -11.11 -21.19 -33.13
C GLY A 21 -10.92 -21.26 -31.61
N PHE A 22 -11.30 -20.20 -30.88
CA PHE A 22 -11.12 -20.08 -29.43
C PHE A 22 -11.93 -21.12 -28.63
N SER A 23 -12.92 -21.76 -29.25
CA SER A 23 -13.62 -22.92 -28.68
C SER A 23 -12.68 -24.11 -28.40
N ARG A 24 -11.63 -24.31 -29.21
CA ARG A 24 -10.63 -25.38 -29.01
C ARG A 24 -9.76 -25.18 -27.77
N LEU A 25 -9.60 -23.94 -27.32
CA LEU A 25 -8.76 -23.61 -26.17
C LEU A 25 -9.23 -24.34 -24.90
N ARG A 26 -10.55 -24.52 -24.72
CA ARG A 26 -11.13 -25.27 -23.60
C ARG A 26 -10.67 -26.72 -23.56
N SER A 27 -10.66 -27.41 -24.71
CA SER A 27 -10.22 -28.81 -24.79
C SER A 27 -8.72 -28.99 -24.58
N LEU A 28 -7.91 -28.00 -24.94
CA LEU A 28 -6.45 -28.05 -24.78
C LEU A 28 -6.01 -27.84 -23.33
N ILE A 29 -6.71 -27.00 -22.57
CA ILE A 29 -6.37 -26.65 -21.18
C ILE A 29 -6.87 -27.70 -20.16
N SER A 30 -7.95 -28.44 -20.46
CA SER A 30 -8.57 -29.36 -19.49
C SER A 30 -8.99 -30.70 -20.10
N PRO A 31 -8.05 -31.46 -20.70
CA PRO A 31 -8.35 -32.69 -21.44
C PRO A 31 -9.01 -33.80 -20.59
N GLU A 32 -8.78 -33.84 -19.28
CA GLU A 32 -9.31 -34.90 -18.40
C GLU A 32 -10.77 -34.67 -17.92
N SER A 33 -11.40 -33.56 -18.29
CA SER A 33 -12.62 -33.06 -17.61
C SER A 33 -13.98 -33.48 -18.21
N HIS A 34 -14.02 -34.55 -19.01
CA HIS A 34 -15.21 -34.94 -19.78
C HIS A 34 -16.48 -35.28 -18.96
N ALA A 35 -16.38 -35.54 -17.65
CA ALA A 35 -17.45 -36.14 -16.84
C ALA A 35 -18.10 -35.25 -15.75
N ILE A 36 -17.72 -33.98 -15.58
CA ILE A 36 -18.16 -33.15 -14.42
C ILE A 36 -19.00 -31.93 -14.85
N SER A 37 -19.96 -31.52 -14.00
CA SER A 37 -21.06 -30.57 -14.24
C SER A 37 -20.71 -29.21 -14.89
N ASP A 38 -21.72 -28.58 -15.48
CA ASP A 38 -21.60 -27.45 -16.41
C ASP A 38 -20.96 -26.16 -15.83
N ASP A 39 -21.19 -25.85 -14.55
CA ASP A 39 -20.78 -24.56 -13.96
C ASP A 39 -19.31 -24.51 -13.47
N SER A 40 -18.62 -25.66 -13.41
CA SER A 40 -17.20 -25.75 -13.01
C SER A 40 -16.21 -25.65 -14.19
N ARG A 41 -16.67 -25.23 -15.38
CA ARG A 41 -15.93 -25.33 -16.66
C ARG A 41 -15.51 -23.99 -17.29
N LYS A 42 -15.46 -22.89 -16.54
CA LYS A 42 -15.03 -21.59 -17.08
C LYS A 42 -13.51 -21.53 -17.13
N ILE A 43 -12.94 -21.23 -18.30
CA ILE A 43 -11.51 -20.94 -18.42
C ILE A 43 -11.30 -19.62 -17.69
N LYS A 44 -10.45 -19.64 -16.67
CA LYS A 44 -9.93 -18.42 -16.06
C LYS A 44 -8.82 -17.85 -16.92
N ALA A 45 -8.94 -16.61 -17.34
CA ALA A 45 -7.96 -15.97 -18.21
C ALA A 45 -7.64 -14.54 -17.76
N ASP A 46 -6.36 -14.20 -17.69
CA ASP A 46 -5.93 -12.81 -17.52
C ASP A 46 -5.38 -12.34 -18.88
N ILE A 47 -6.06 -11.35 -19.48
CA ILE A 47 -5.77 -10.84 -20.82
C ILE A 47 -4.90 -9.59 -20.69
N ASP A 48 -3.65 -9.67 -21.17
CA ASP A 48 -2.85 -8.50 -21.52
C ASP A 48 -3.50 -7.80 -22.72
N THR A 49 -3.95 -6.58 -22.49
CA THR A 49 -4.71 -5.82 -23.48
C THR A 49 -3.87 -5.06 -24.49
N GLY A 50 -2.55 -4.91 -24.32
CA GLY A 50 -1.74 -4.02 -25.16
C GLY A 50 -1.89 -4.32 -26.66
N THR A 51 -1.86 -5.61 -27.01
CA THR A 51 -2.13 -6.06 -28.39
C THR A 51 -3.60 -5.93 -28.81
N LEU A 52 -4.55 -6.25 -27.92
CA LEU A 52 -5.98 -6.19 -28.24
C LEU A 52 -6.41 -4.74 -28.55
N LEU A 53 -5.96 -3.80 -27.73
CA LEU A 53 -6.15 -2.36 -27.95
C LEU A 53 -5.53 -1.92 -29.27
N TYR A 54 -4.29 -2.34 -29.56
CA TYR A 54 -3.64 -2.04 -30.83
C TYR A 54 -4.42 -2.53 -32.05
N VAL A 55 -4.95 -3.75 -32.02
CA VAL A 55 -5.79 -4.29 -33.12
C VAL A 55 -7.11 -3.50 -33.27
N CYS A 56 -7.74 -3.11 -32.16
CA CYS A 56 -8.98 -2.32 -32.18
C CYS A 56 -8.76 -0.88 -32.67
N ALA A 57 -7.62 -0.27 -32.33
CA ALA A 57 -7.20 1.02 -32.85
C ALA A 57 -6.87 0.92 -34.36
N LEU A 58 -6.08 -0.09 -34.77
CA LEU A 58 -5.68 -0.31 -36.16
C LEU A 58 -6.85 -0.54 -37.12
N LYS A 59 -7.88 -1.27 -36.67
CA LYS A 59 -9.11 -1.47 -37.46
C LYS A 59 -9.82 -0.15 -37.79
N HIS A 60 -9.71 0.86 -36.93
CA HIS A 60 -10.38 2.15 -37.05
C HIS A 60 -9.39 3.33 -37.15
N ARG A 61 -8.17 3.07 -37.66
CA ARG A 61 -7.02 3.99 -37.63
C ARG A 61 -7.30 5.43 -38.08
N ILE A 62 -8.20 5.62 -39.06
CA ILE A 62 -8.52 6.94 -39.61
C ILE A 62 -9.25 7.80 -38.57
N ALA A 63 -10.27 7.24 -37.92
CA ALA A 63 -10.99 7.91 -36.83
C ALA A 63 -10.10 8.05 -35.58
N TYR A 64 -9.37 6.98 -35.23
CA TYR A 64 -8.47 6.95 -34.08
C TYR A 64 -7.38 8.05 -34.16
N ASN A 65 -6.72 8.20 -35.32
CA ASN A 65 -5.70 9.23 -35.51
C ASN A 65 -6.29 10.65 -35.62
N ALA A 66 -7.58 10.78 -35.92
CA ALA A 66 -8.32 12.04 -35.84
C ALA A 66 -8.80 12.37 -34.40
N GLY A 67 -8.48 11.53 -33.41
CA GLY A 67 -8.91 11.70 -32.01
C GLY A 67 -10.28 11.10 -31.68
N ASP A 68 -10.99 10.50 -32.64
CA ASP A 68 -12.23 9.79 -32.37
C ASP A 68 -11.97 8.32 -32.01
N TYR A 69 -11.91 8.06 -30.70
CA TYR A 69 -11.74 6.73 -30.14
C TYR A 69 -13.02 5.88 -30.11
N THR A 70 -14.19 6.45 -30.43
CA THR A 70 -15.51 5.81 -30.25
C THR A 70 -15.59 4.46 -30.96
N HIS A 71 -15.15 4.41 -32.23
CA HIS A 71 -15.17 3.19 -33.03
C HIS A 71 -14.23 2.10 -32.48
N SER A 72 -13.04 2.48 -32.01
CA SER A 72 -12.07 1.55 -31.42
C SER A 72 -12.52 1.00 -30.06
N VAL A 73 -13.18 1.83 -29.23
CA VAL A 73 -13.77 1.39 -27.96
C VAL A 73 -14.94 0.44 -28.21
N ALA A 74 -15.78 0.72 -29.23
CA ALA A 74 -16.86 -0.16 -29.63
C ALA A 74 -16.36 -1.53 -30.14
N GLU A 75 -15.29 -1.54 -30.96
CA GLU A 75 -14.65 -2.79 -31.40
C GLU A 75 -14.04 -3.56 -30.22
N PHE A 76 -13.32 -2.89 -29.31
CA PHE A 76 -12.79 -3.51 -28.10
C PHE A 76 -13.90 -4.17 -27.28
N HIS A 77 -14.98 -3.45 -26.98
CA HIS A 77 -16.12 -4.00 -26.25
C HIS A 77 -16.76 -5.20 -26.98
N ARG A 78 -16.88 -5.14 -28.32
CA ARG A 78 -17.38 -6.26 -29.14
C ARG A 78 -16.51 -7.52 -28.99
N GLN A 79 -15.19 -7.38 -28.96
CA GLN A 79 -14.27 -8.50 -28.75
C GLN A 79 -14.42 -9.09 -27.33
N ILE A 80 -14.46 -8.24 -26.30
CA ILE A 80 -14.63 -8.67 -24.90
C ILE A 80 -15.98 -9.37 -24.67
N VAL A 81 -17.07 -8.86 -25.26
CA VAL A 81 -18.39 -9.51 -25.25
C VAL A 81 -18.34 -10.87 -25.95
N SER A 82 -17.63 -10.99 -27.08
CA SER A 82 -17.47 -12.27 -27.77
C SER A 82 -16.79 -13.31 -26.88
N LEU A 83 -15.61 -12.99 -26.33
CA LEU A 83 -14.86 -13.86 -25.41
C LEU A 83 -15.69 -14.32 -24.20
N ARG A 84 -16.45 -13.41 -23.57
CA ARG A 84 -17.27 -13.73 -22.39
C ARG A 84 -18.58 -14.46 -22.72
N VAL A 85 -19.30 -14.03 -23.75
CA VAL A 85 -20.68 -14.48 -24.02
C VAL A 85 -20.71 -15.67 -24.98
N VAL A 86 -19.85 -15.71 -26.00
CA VAL A 86 -19.77 -16.80 -26.98
C VAL A 86 -18.90 -17.92 -26.42
N TYR A 87 -17.63 -17.64 -26.12
CA TYR A 87 -16.66 -18.67 -25.71
C TYR A 87 -16.67 -18.98 -24.19
N LYS A 88 -17.47 -18.26 -23.40
CA LYS A 88 -17.69 -18.47 -21.96
C LYS A 88 -16.41 -18.35 -21.10
N TRP A 89 -15.50 -17.44 -21.47
CA TRP A 89 -14.32 -17.14 -20.66
C TRP A 89 -14.71 -16.38 -19.38
N ASP A 90 -14.14 -16.77 -18.24
CA ASP A 90 -14.18 -16.01 -16.99
C ASP A 90 -12.86 -15.25 -16.87
N MET A 91 -12.86 -13.99 -17.32
CA MET A 91 -11.62 -13.29 -17.63
C MET A 91 -11.46 -11.97 -16.90
N THR A 92 -10.21 -11.66 -16.54
CA THR A 92 -9.76 -10.33 -16.13
C THR A 92 -9.10 -9.63 -17.31
N ILE A 93 -9.47 -8.38 -17.53
CA ILE A 93 -8.87 -7.50 -18.54
C ILE A 93 -7.75 -6.70 -17.87
N ILE A 94 -6.50 -6.88 -18.28
CA ILE A 94 -5.33 -6.21 -17.68
C ILE A 94 -4.86 -5.09 -18.61
N PHE A 95 -4.97 -3.85 -18.16
CA PHE A 95 -4.54 -2.65 -18.86
C PHE A 95 -3.16 -2.19 -18.42
N ASP A 96 -2.39 -1.63 -19.36
CA ASP A 96 -1.17 -0.87 -19.04
C ASP A 96 -1.48 0.37 -18.20
N GLY A 97 -0.52 0.75 -17.36
CA GLY A 97 -0.53 1.94 -16.53
C GLY A 97 0.54 2.94 -16.96
N CYS A 98 1.42 3.32 -16.03
CA CYS A 98 2.51 4.25 -16.30
C CYS A 98 3.75 3.50 -16.82
N PRO A 99 4.20 3.71 -18.07
CA PRO A 99 5.29 2.90 -18.63
C PRO A 99 6.60 3.11 -17.83
N PRO A 100 7.33 2.03 -17.49
CA PRO A 100 8.50 2.12 -16.63
C PRO A 100 9.66 2.86 -17.33
N PRO A 101 10.46 3.66 -16.61
CA PRO A 101 11.60 4.39 -17.18
C PRO A 101 12.58 3.52 -17.96
N GLU A 102 12.75 2.26 -17.54
CA GLU A 102 13.61 1.25 -18.15
C GLU A 102 13.22 0.95 -19.61
N LYS A 103 11.96 1.18 -19.99
CA LYS A 103 11.43 0.98 -21.35
C LYS A 103 11.48 2.24 -22.23
N SER A 104 12.01 3.37 -21.72
CA SER A 104 12.22 4.56 -22.56
C SER A 104 12.98 4.28 -23.88
N PRO A 105 14.02 3.41 -23.92
CA PRO A 105 14.73 3.10 -25.17
C PRO A 105 13.82 2.45 -26.22
N GLU A 106 12.83 1.66 -25.82
CA GLU A 106 11.86 1.08 -26.76
C GLU A 106 10.87 2.12 -27.25
N HIS A 107 10.36 3.00 -26.37
CA HIS A 107 9.51 4.11 -26.78
C HIS A 107 10.21 5.04 -27.76
N ASP A 108 11.50 5.31 -27.53
CA ASP A 108 12.30 6.15 -28.42
C ASP A 108 12.56 5.45 -29.76
N ARG A 109 12.81 4.13 -29.78
CA ARG A 109 12.85 3.32 -31.03
C ARG A 109 11.51 3.29 -31.78
N ARG A 110 10.38 3.24 -31.07
CA ARG A 110 9.03 3.27 -31.68
C ARG A 110 8.72 4.63 -32.28
N LYS A 111 9.16 5.73 -31.65
CA LYS A 111 9.09 7.10 -32.20
C LYS A 111 10.03 7.29 -33.39
N SER A 112 11.26 6.77 -33.32
CA SER A 112 12.28 6.99 -34.35
C SER A 112 12.06 6.19 -35.64
N LYS A 113 11.15 5.21 -35.65
CA LYS A 113 10.75 4.47 -36.86
C LYS A 113 9.97 5.32 -37.88
N GLY A 114 9.63 6.57 -37.52
CA GLY A 114 8.97 7.53 -38.39
C GLY A 114 7.45 7.39 -38.37
N ASP A 115 6.79 8.46 -38.81
CA ASP A 115 5.35 8.46 -39.06
C ASP A 115 5.10 7.95 -40.49
N ASP A 116 5.11 6.63 -40.65
CA ASP A 116 4.81 5.95 -41.91
C ASP A 116 3.29 5.91 -42.22
N GLY A 117 2.48 6.65 -41.46
CA GLY A 117 1.02 6.67 -41.51
C GLY A 117 0.34 5.37 -41.04
N ASN A 118 1.11 4.34 -40.65
CA ASN A 118 0.60 3.06 -40.14
C ASN A 118 0.90 2.84 -38.66
N ASN A 119 1.86 3.56 -38.08
CA ASN A 119 2.17 3.51 -36.66
C ASN A 119 1.03 4.08 -35.81
N ILE A 120 0.56 3.31 -34.82
CA ILE A 120 -0.52 3.71 -33.91
C ILE A 120 -0.01 3.72 -32.49
N ILE A 121 -0.12 4.89 -31.87
CA ILE A 121 0.23 5.10 -30.46
C ILE A 121 -1.02 4.85 -29.62
N ILE A 122 -0.94 3.86 -28.73
CA ILE A 122 -1.99 3.60 -27.74
C ILE A 122 -1.88 4.66 -26.65
N THR A 123 -2.93 5.47 -26.52
CA THR A 123 -2.97 6.59 -25.58
C THR A 123 -3.58 6.18 -24.24
N SER A 124 -3.16 6.85 -23.16
CA SER A 124 -3.76 6.67 -21.84
C SER A 124 -5.26 7.02 -21.82
N GLU A 125 -5.69 7.95 -22.67
CA GLU A 125 -7.10 8.29 -22.87
C GLU A 125 -7.90 7.13 -23.48
N PHE A 126 -7.38 6.48 -24.54
CA PHE A 126 -8.03 5.30 -25.12
C PHE A 126 -8.08 4.14 -24.13
N ILE A 127 -7.02 3.90 -23.36
CA ILE A 127 -7.00 2.92 -22.26
C ILE A 127 -8.09 3.25 -21.23
N ALA A 128 -8.21 4.51 -20.79
CA ALA A 128 -9.20 4.95 -19.83
C ALA A 128 -10.65 4.78 -20.33
N LEU A 129 -10.91 5.04 -21.62
CA LEU A 129 -12.22 4.81 -22.24
C LEU A 129 -12.56 3.31 -22.32
N CYS A 130 -11.60 2.45 -22.66
CA CYS A 130 -11.78 1.00 -22.66
C CYS A 130 -12.02 0.45 -21.23
N ALA A 131 -11.30 0.95 -20.23
CA ALA A 131 -11.54 0.64 -18.82
C ALA A 131 -12.92 1.13 -18.34
N HIS A 132 -13.36 2.31 -18.80
CA HIS A 132 -14.71 2.81 -18.55
C HIS A 132 -15.78 1.90 -19.17
N ALA A 133 -15.57 1.41 -20.39
CA ALA A 133 -16.46 0.42 -21.01
C ALA A 133 -16.52 -0.87 -20.18
N CYS A 134 -15.37 -1.42 -19.76
CA CYS A 134 -15.34 -2.59 -18.85
C CYS A 134 -16.15 -2.34 -17.57
N LYS A 135 -16.00 -1.18 -16.93
CA LYS A 135 -16.79 -0.78 -15.74
C LYS A 135 -18.29 -0.70 -16.06
N ARG A 136 -18.67 -0.09 -17.18
CA ARG A 136 -20.07 0.14 -17.58
C ARG A 136 -20.85 -1.16 -17.85
N TYR A 137 -20.14 -2.20 -18.33
CA TYR A 137 -20.69 -3.52 -18.68
C TYR A 137 -20.27 -4.65 -17.72
N PHE A 138 -19.81 -4.30 -16.51
CA PHE A 138 -19.47 -5.24 -15.43
C PHE A 138 -18.47 -6.33 -15.86
N HIS A 139 -17.47 -5.94 -16.65
CA HIS A 139 -16.31 -6.77 -16.97
C HIS A 139 -15.23 -6.58 -15.90
N ASN A 140 -14.64 -7.68 -15.43
CA ASN A 140 -13.53 -7.62 -14.48
C ASN A 140 -12.32 -7.02 -15.18
N PHE A 141 -11.73 -5.96 -14.62
CA PHE A 141 -10.52 -5.37 -15.15
C PHE A 141 -9.58 -4.91 -14.03
N VAL A 142 -8.31 -4.74 -14.38
CA VAL A 142 -7.25 -4.17 -13.55
C VAL A 142 -6.47 -3.20 -14.43
N VAL A 143 -6.10 -2.04 -13.89
CA VAL A 143 -5.09 -1.18 -14.50
C VAL A 143 -3.79 -1.44 -13.74
N SER A 144 -2.75 -1.88 -14.45
CA SER A 144 -1.44 -2.13 -13.84
C SER A 144 -0.85 -0.83 -13.30
N PRO A 145 -0.03 -0.86 -12.23
CA PRO A 145 0.80 0.29 -11.85
C PRO A 145 1.80 0.69 -12.94
N ALA A 146 2.30 -0.31 -13.70
CA ALA A 146 3.28 -0.14 -14.76
C ALA A 146 2.78 -0.75 -16.07
N GLU A 147 3.06 -2.03 -16.31
CA GLU A 147 2.71 -2.73 -17.56
C GLU A 147 1.82 -3.94 -17.28
N ALA A 148 0.99 -4.32 -18.25
CA ALA A 148 -0.02 -5.36 -18.11
C ALA A 148 0.60 -6.76 -17.96
N ASP A 149 1.63 -7.06 -18.75
CA ASP A 149 2.46 -8.27 -18.71
C ASP A 149 2.97 -8.58 -17.28
N MET A 150 3.39 -7.56 -16.54
CA MET A 150 3.85 -7.65 -15.15
C MET A 150 2.74 -7.99 -14.15
N GLN A 151 1.46 -7.98 -14.52
CA GLN A 151 0.33 -8.23 -13.60
C GLN A 151 -0.57 -9.41 -14.00
N VAL A 152 -0.50 -9.86 -15.26
CA VAL A 152 -1.18 -11.08 -15.74
C VAL A 152 -0.87 -12.26 -14.81
N CYS A 153 -1.92 -12.96 -14.37
CA CYS A 153 -1.87 -14.14 -13.48
C CYS A 153 -1.30 -13.89 -12.07
N ARG A 154 -0.82 -12.68 -11.72
CA ARG A 154 -0.33 -12.40 -10.35
C ARG A 154 -1.43 -12.44 -9.30
N ARG A 155 -2.65 -12.06 -9.66
CA ARG A 155 -3.82 -12.05 -8.77
C ARG A 155 -4.44 -13.45 -8.61
N ASP A 156 -4.48 -14.22 -9.68
CA ASP A 156 -4.98 -15.60 -9.68
C ASP A 156 -3.99 -16.51 -10.43
N PRO A 157 -3.11 -17.24 -9.72
CA PRO A 157 -2.18 -18.19 -10.33
C PRO A 157 -2.85 -19.38 -11.04
N THR A 158 -4.18 -19.52 -10.95
CA THR A 158 -4.96 -20.51 -11.72
C THR A 158 -5.55 -19.94 -13.01
N ALA A 159 -5.43 -18.63 -13.24
CA ALA A 159 -5.74 -18.02 -14.53
C ALA A 159 -4.63 -18.28 -15.54
N ILE A 160 -5.00 -18.31 -16.82
CA ILE A 160 -4.07 -18.50 -17.93
C ILE A 160 -3.80 -17.16 -18.59
N ALA A 161 -2.53 -16.93 -18.90
CA ALA A 161 -2.08 -15.71 -19.56
C ALA A 161 -2.54 -15.71 -21.02
N VAL A 162 -3.18 -14.61 -21.45
CA VAL A 162 -3.56 -14.39 -22.84
C VAL A 162 -2.93 -13.08 -23.31
N THR A 163 -2.05 -13.16 -24.30
CA THR A 163 -1.26 -12.02 -24.79
C THR A 163 -0.90 -12.28 -26.27
N ARG A 164 -0.08 -11.43 -26.89
CA ARG A 164 0.71 -11.77 -28.08
C ARG A 164 2.22 -11.65 -27.84
N ASP A 165 2.60 -11.31 -26.61
CA ASP A 165 3.99 -11.15 -26.20
C ASP A 165 4.56 -12.41 -25.55
N SER A 166 5.87 -12.56 -25.64
CA SER A 166 6.67 -13.71 -25.21
C SER A 166 7.48 -13.45 -23.94
N ASP A 167 7.58 -12.19 -23.52
CA ASP A 167 8.18 -11.77 -22.25
C ASP A 167 7.43 -12.29 -21.02
N LEU A 168 6.15 -12.65 -21.13
CA LEU A 168 5.41 -13.35 -20.06
C LEU A 168 6.10 -14.67 -19.62
N VAL A 169 6.85 -15.33 -20.50
CA VAL A 169 7.68 -16.50 -20.14
C VAL A 169 8.81 -16.10 -19.19
N ALA A 170 9.38 -14.90 -19.34
CA ALA A 170 10.46 -14.38 -18.51
C ALA A 170 10.00 -13.97 -17.10
N TYR A 171 8.69 -13.77 -16.87
CA TYR A 171 8.10 -13.67 -15.53
C TYR A 171 7.73 -15.04 -14.91
N GLY A 172 8.12 -16.14 -15.55
CA GLY A 172 7.91 -17.51 -15.04
C GLY A 172 6.50 -18.05 -15.25
N LEU A 173 5.67 -17.42 -16.09
CA LEU A 173 4.35 -17.95 -16.42
C LEU A 173 4.49 -19.21 -17.29
N LYS A 174 3.77 -20.26 -16.90
CA LYS A 174 3.97 -21.60 -17.47
C LYS A 174 3.10 -21.91 -18.66
N THR A 175 1.85 -21.46 -18.63
CA THR A 175 0.85 -21.73 -19.67
C THR A 175 0.39 -20.40 -20.24
N ILE A 176 0.71 -20.15 -21.51
CA ILE A 176 0.50 -18.86 -22.15
C ILE A 176 -0.17 -19.07 -23.51
N VAL A 177 -1.27 -18.37 -23.73
CA VAL A 177 -1.97 -18.31 -25.01
C VAL A 177 -1.48 -17.09 -25.78
N ILE A 178 -0.76 -17.34 -26.87
CA ILE A 178 -0.28 -16.31 -27.79
C ILE A 178 -1.35 -16.12 -28.87
N VAL A 179 -2.16 -15.07 -28.77
CA VAL A 179 -3.18 -14.72 -29.76
C VAL A 179 -2.53 -14.01 -30.93
N ASP A 180 -2.40 -14.72 -32.05
CA ASP A 180 -1.84 -14.17 -33.28
C ASP A 180 -2.84 -13.27 -34.02
N ASN A 181 -4.13 -13.64 -34.00
CA ASN A 181 -5.18 -12.85 -34.64
C ASN A 181 -6.56 -13.07 -33.99
N TYR A 182 -7.04 -12.07 -33.24
CA TYR A 182 -8.38 -12.06 -32.62
C TYR A 182 -9.53 -12.24 -33.62
N SER A 183 -9.44 -11.67 -34.83
CA SER A 183 -10.51 -11.74 -35.83
C SER A 183 -10.57 -13.08 -36.57
N ARG A 184 -9.46 -13.82 -36.61
CA ARG A 184 -9.38 -15.19 -37.17
C ARG A 184 -9.48 -16.27 -36.09
N GLU A 185 -9.53 -15.89 -34.82
CA GLU A 185 -9.41 -16.79 -33.67
C GLU A 185 -8.15 -17.68 -33.73
N GLU A 186 -7.05 -17.10 -34.23
CA GLU A 186 -5.77 -17.79 -34.44
C GLU A 186 -4.89 -17.60 -33.20
N PHE A 187 -4.46 -18.69 -32.58
CA PHE A 187 -3.65 -18.67 -31.37
C PHE A 187 -2.67 -19.83 -31.29
N ARG A 188 -1.60 -19.65 -30.52
CA ARG A 188 -0.64 -20.68 -30.10
C ARG A 188 -0.74 -20.91 -28.59
N LEU A 189 -0.39 -22.12 -28.15
CA LEU A 189 -0.39 -22.48 -26.73
C LEU A 189 1.03 -22.89 -26.34
N ILE A 190 1.69 -22.07 -25.53
CA ILE A 190 2.97 -22.41 -24.90
C ILE A 190 2.67 -23.15 -23.60
N ASP A 191 3.22 -24.35 -23.47
CA ASP A 191 3.23 -25.11 -22.22
C ASP A 191 4.68 -25.35 -21.76
N MET A 192 5.11 -24.60 -20.76
CA MET A 192 6.43 -24.71 -20.15
C MET A 192 6.54 -25.89 -19.16
N ASP A 193 5.43 -26.57 -18.83
CA ASP A 193 5.43 -27.78 -18.00
C ASP A 193 5.55 -29.08 -18.80
N CYS A 194 5.41 -29.06 -20.13
CA CYS A 194 5.53 -30.24 -20.99
C CYS A 194 6.84 -31.03 -20.78
N ALA A 195 6.80 -32.34 -21.07
CA ALA A 195 7.94 -33.23 -20.91
C ALA A 195 9.04 -32.94 -21.94
N VAL A 196 10.30 -33.14 -21.56
CA VAL A 196 11.43 -33.10 -22.50
C VAL A 196 11.63 -34.48 -23.10
N THR A 197 11.39 -34.60 -24.40
CA THR A 197 11.86 -35.74 -25.23
C THR A 197 13.12 -35.34 -26.01
N ASP A 198 13.78 -36.31 -26.65
CA ASP A 198 14.90 -36.02 -27.56
C ASP A 198 14.46 -35.13 -28.74
N ASP A 199 13.30 -35.40 -29.35
CA ASP A 199 12.70 -34.54 -30.37
C ASP A 199 12.48 -33.10 -29.86
N THR A 200 11.96 -32.96 -28.63
CA THR A 200 11.72 -31.66 -28.00
C THR A 200 13.04 -30.91 -27.75
N LYS A 201 14.10 -31.63 -27.41
CA LYS A 201 15.45 -31.08 -27.21
C LYS A 201 16.09 -30.63 -28.53
N GLU A 202 15.91 -31.38 -29.61
CA GLU A 202 16.40 -31.00 -30.94
C GLU A 202 15.63 -29.79 -31.50
N GLN A 203 14.30 -29.82 -31.42
CA GLN A 203 13.43 -28.77 -31.95
C GLN A 203 13.48 -27.48 -31.12
N TYR A 204 13.53 -27.60 -29.79
CA TYR A 204 13.44 -26.49 -28.83
C TYR A 204 14.60 -26.49 -27.81
N PRO A 205 15.86 -26.32 -28.24
CA PRO A 205 17.02 -26.45 -27.36
C PRO A 205 17.05 -25.41 -26.22
N LEU A 206 16.43 -24.23 -26.40
CA LEU A 206 16.31 -23.25 -25.32
C LEU A 206 15.41 -23.76 -24.19
N PHE A 207 14.30 -24.40 -24.54
CA PHE A 207 13.36 -24.99 -23.58
C PHE A 207 14.00 -26.14 -22.80
N TRP A 208 14.79 -26.99 -23.45
CA TRP A 208 15.59 -28.00 -22.75
C TRP A 208 16.55 -27.36 -21.75
N TYR A 209 17.28 -26.31 -22.14
CA TYR A 209 18.17 -25.60 -21.22
C TYR A 209 17.41 -24.90 -20.09
N TYR A 210 16.22 -24.34 -20.34
CA TYR A 210 15.31 -23.83 -19.30
C TYR A 210 14.88 -24.93 -18.32
N LYS A 211 14.53 -26.13 -18.79
CA LYS A 211 14.19 -27.27 -17.92
C LYS A 211 15.39 -27.74 -17.08
N LYS A 212 16.61 -27.63 -17.62
CA LYS A 212 17.85 -28.02 -16.94
C LYS A 212 18.34 -27.00 -15.91
N TYR A 213 18.27 -25.71 -16.22
CA TYR A 213 18.91 -24.64 -15.44
C TYR A 213 17.93 -23.57 -14.92
N GLY A 214 16.64 -23.66 -15.23
CA GLY A 214 15.58 -22.76 -14.75
C GLY A 214 15.42 -21.46 -15.56
N LEU A 215 14.57 -20.58 -15.02
CA LEU A 215 14.08 -19.34 -15.66
C LEU A 215 15.19 -18.37 -16.10
N GLN A 216 16.31 -18.35 -15.38
CA GLN A 216 17.50 -17.55 -15.70
C GLN A 216 18.02 -17.73 -17.13
N ILE A 217 17.80 -18.89 -17.77
CA ILE A 217 18.14 -19.12 -19.18
C ILE A 217 17.32 -18.22 -20.12
N ILE A 218 16.03 -17.99 -19.80
CA ILE A 218 15.17 -17.08 -20.57
C ILE A 218 15.62 -15.64 -20.37
N HIS A 219 16.06 -15.25 -19.16
CA HIS A 219 16.64 -13.93 -18.92
C HIS A 219 17.97 -13.73 -19.67
N PHE A 220 18.85 -14.74 -19.69
CA PHE A 220 20.10 -14.67 -20.45
C PHE A 220 19.84 -14.59 -21.95
N TRP A 221 18.85 -15.33 -22.47
CA TRP A 221 18.40 -15.24 -23.85
C TRP A 221 17.85 -13.84 -24.16
N ALA A 222 16.98 -13.30 -23.31
CA ALA A 222 16.44 -11.95 -23.45
C ALA A 222 17.53 -10.87 -23.44
N ALA A 223 18.57 -11.05 -22.64
CA ALA A 223 19.70 -10.13 -22.58
C ALA A 223 20.61 -10.21 -23.81
N VAL A 224 20.86 -11.41 -24.32
CA VAL A 224 21.72 -11.62 -25.50
C VAL A 224 21.00 -11.26 -26.80
N MET A 225 19.79 -11.76 -27.00
CA MET A 225 19.02 -11.59 -28.24
C MET A 225 18.27 -10.25 -28.30
N GLY A 226 17.93 -9.68 -27.14
CA GLY A 226 17.21 -8.43 -27.02
C GLY A 226 15.77 -8.57 -26.52
N CYS A 227 15.37 -7.57 -25.74
CA CYS A 227 14.05 -7.33 -25.19
C CYS A 227 13.83 -5.81 -25.07
N ASP A 228 12.61 -5.36 -24.78
CA ASP A 228 12.24 -3.94 -24.79
C ASP A 228 13.14 -3.04 -23.93
N ILE A 229 13.56 -3.48 -22.73
CA ILE A 229 14.47 -2.72 -21.85
C ILE A 229 15.94 -2.66 -22.32
N SER A 230 16.26 -3.29 -23.45
CA SER A 230 17.63 -3.31 -24.00
C SER A 230 18.06 -1.92 -24.47
N LYS A 231 19.22 -1.47 -24.00
CA LYS A 231 19.79 -0.16 -24.33
C LYS A 231 20.57 -0.25 -25.65
N GLY A 232 19.98 0.25 -26.73
CA GLY A 232 20.60 0.31 -28.05
C GLY A 232 19.75 1.10 -29.04
N PRO A 233 20.35 2.00 -29.86
CA PRO A 233 19.60 2.82 -30.81
C PRO A 233 19.19 2.08 -32.09
N THR A 234 19.94 1.04 -32.50
CA THR A 234 19.76 0.36 -33.80
C THR A 234 19.72 -1.16 -33.73
N LYS A 235 20.19 -1.77 -32.63
CA LYS A 235 20.13 -3.21 -32.37
C LYS A 235 19.64 -3.44 -30.94
N VAL A 236 18.79 -4.45 -30.78
CA VAL A 236 18.34 -4.97 -29.49
C VAL A 236 19.29 -6.12 -29.10
N GLY A 237 19.61 -6.29 -27.81
CA GLY A 237 20.56 -7.32 -27.35
C GLY A 237 22.04 -6.93 -27.39
N ILE A 238 22.93 -7.93 -27.29
CA ILE A 238 24.39 -7.74 -27.23
C ILE A 238 25.01 -7.91 -28.62
N ASP A 239 25.57 -6.83 -29.17
CA ASP A 239 26.14 -6.87 -30.52
C ASP A 239 27.28 -7.90 -30.66
N GLY A 240 27.27 -8.63 -31.77
CA GLY A 240 28.17 -9.75 -32.05
C GLY A 240 27.79 -11.09 -31.38
N ILE A 241 26.79 -11.15 -30.49
CA ILE A 241 26.35 -12.39 -29.84
C ILE A 241 24.94 -12.77 -30.30
N GLY A 242 24.85 -13.71 -31.24
CA GLY A 242 23.58 -14.29 -31.69
C GLY A 242 23.33 -15.71 -31.20
N LYS A 243 22.18 -16.28 -31.56
CA LYS A 243 21.71 -17.65 -31.23
C LYS A 243 22.81 -18.72 -31.21
N LYS A 244 23.68 -18.79 -32.22
CA LYS A 244 24.78 -19.79 -32.29
C LYS A 244 25.82 -19.64 -31.17
N VAL A 245 26.20 -18.40 -30.85
CA VAL A 245 27.17 -18.10 -29.78
C VAL A 245 26.55 -18.36 -28.41
N PHE A 246 25.27 -18.04 -28.24
CA PHE A 246 24.52 -18.33 -27.02
C PHE A 246 24.49 -19.84 -26.70
N PHE A 247 24.14 -20.68 -27.67
CA PHE A 247 24.13 -22.13 -27.45
C PHE A 247 25.53 -22.71 -27.25
N SER A 248 26.53 -22.30 -28.04
CA SER A 248 27.92 -22.71 -27.82
C SER A 248 28.44 -22.37 -26.41
N ALA A 249 27.99 -21.26 -25.82
CA ALA A 249 28.28 -20.93 -24.43
C ALA A 249 27.57 -21.88 -23.44
N LEU A 250 26.32 -22.26 -23.68
CA LEU A 250 25.60 -23.24 -22.85
C LEU A 250 26.21 -24.66 -22.95
N ASP A 251 26.56 -25.10 -24.15
CA ASP A 251 27.19 -26.41 -24.41
C ASP A 251 28.53 -26.56 -23.66
N SER A 252 29.22 -25.43 -23.40
CA SER A 252 30.47 -25.40 -22.64
C SER A 252 30.30 -25.73 -21.15
N PHE A 253 29.11 -25.50 -20.57
CA PHE A 253 28.79 -25.90 -19.20
C PHE A 253 28.42 -27.39 -19.11
N ASP A 254 27.67 -27.89 -20.11
CA ASP A 254 27.32 -29.30 -20.21
C ASP A 254 28.56 -30.20 -20.28
N SER A 255 29.58 -29.75 -21.02
CA SER A 255 30.87 -30.46 -21.15
C SER A 255 31.68 -30.51 -19.85
N GLN A 256 31.41 -29.65 -18.87
CA GLN A 256 32.17 -29.58 -17.61
C GLN A 256 31.61 -30.48 -16.49
N GLN A 257 30.51 -31.20 -16.73
CA GLN A 257 29.80 -32.05 -15.73
C GLN A 257 29.50 -31.34 -14.39
N SER A 258 29.48 -30.00 -14.39
CA SER A 258 29.34 -29.20 -13.18
C SER A 258 27.88 -29.10 -12.80
N THR A 259 27.51 -29.57 -11.60
CA THR A 259 26.19 -29.38 -10.99
C THR A 259 25.97 -27.94 -10.47
N THR A 260 26.86 -27.01 -10.82
CA THR A 260 26.84 -25.63 -10.34
C THR A 260 25.73 -24.83 -11.03
N ILE A 261 25.01 -24.04 -10.24
CA ILE A 261 24.02 -23.06 -10.72
C ILE A 261 24.73 -22.07 -11.67
N ILE A 262 24.22 -21.94 -12.90
CA ILE A 262 24.76 -20.98 -13.87
C ILE A 262 24.30 -19.57 -13.49
N ASP A 263 25.13 -18.85 -12.74
CA ASP A 263 24.91 -17.43 -12.46
C ASP A 263 25.33 -16.52 -13.63
N SER A 264 24.88 -15.26 -13.60
CA SER A 264 25.13 -14.29 -14.67
C SER A 264 26.61 -13.96 -14.85
N GLN A 265 27.44 -14.04 -13.80
CA GLN A 265 28.88 -13.80 -13.90
C GLN A 265 29.60 -14.96 -14.59
N THR A 266 29.14 -16.18 -14.33
CA THR A 266 29.66 -17.42 -14.88
C THR A 266 29.27 -17.56 -16.34
N PHE A 267 28.01 -17.27 -16.69
CA PHE A 267 27.58 -17.15 -18.09
C PHE A 267 28.33 -16.04 -18.83
N ALA A 268 28.52 -14.85 -18.21
CA ALA A 268 29.29 -13.77 -18.81
C ALA A 268 30.76 -14.14 -19.10
N LYS A 269 31.38 -15.03 -18.31
CA LYS A 269 32.78 -15.42 -18.53
C LYS A 269 32.99 -16.19 -19.82
N VAL A 270 32.05 -17.05 -20.23
CA VAL A 270 32.16 -17.89 -21.44
C VAL A 270 31.74 -17.16 -22.72
N LEU A 271 30.99 -16.06 -22.62
CA LEU A 271 30.67 -15.23 -23.78
C LEU A 271 31.93 -14.53 -24.35
N PRO A 272 32.09 -14.47 -25.68
CA PRO A 272 33.21 -13.80 -26.33
C PRO A 272 33.13 -12.27 -26.17
N GLY A 273 34.29 -11.63 -26.16
CA GLY A 273 34.44 -10.18 -25.98
C GLY A 273 34.43 -9.71 -24.51
N SER A 274 34.92 -8.51 -24.24
CA SER A 274 34.94 -7.90 -22.90
C SER A 274 33.74 -6.98 -22.65
N LYS A 275 33.27 -6.26 -23.67
CA LYS A 275 32.10 -5.35 -23.58
C LYS A 275 30.80 -6.10 -23.28
N SER A 276 30.63 -7.27 -23.88
CA SER A 276 29.49 -8.19 -23.68
C SER A 276 29.29 -8.57 -22.22
N LYS A 277 30.38 -8.83 -21.48
CA LYS A 277 30.33 -9.27 -20.07
C LYS A 277 29.67 -8.24 -19.16
N ARG A 278 29.95 -6.95 -19.39
CA ARG A 278 29.36 -5.85 -18.61
C ARG A 278 27.89 -5.65 -18.96
N SER A 279 27.55 -5.59 -20.25
CA SER A 279 26.16 -5.39 -20.70
C SER A 279 25.24 -6.52 -20.23
N LEU A 280 25.71 -7.77 -20.25
CA LEU A 280 24.94 -8.91 -19.75
C LEU A 280 24.62 -8.76 -18.25
N ILE A 281 25.63 -8.47 -17.42
CA ILE A 281 25.42 -8.33 -15.97
C ILE A 281 24.46 -7.17 -15.66
N GLU A 282 24.64 -6.01 -16.30
CA GLU A 282 23.76 -4.86 -16.11
C GLU A 282 22.30 -5.17 -16.53
N LEU A 283 22.07 -5.91 -17.62
CA LEU A 283 20.71 -6.25 -18.07
C LEU A 283 20.07 -7.39 -17.26
N CYS A 284 20.84 -8.41 -16.87
CA CYS A 284 20.33 -9.48 -15.99
C CYS A 284 19.92 -8.94 -14.62
N ILE A 285 20.66 -7.96 -14.08
CA ILE A 285 20.23 -7.25 -12.86
C ILE A 285 18.91 -6.51 -13.10
N GLY A 286 18.74 -5.84 -14.24
CA GLY A 286 17.48 -5.20 -14.61
C GLY A 286 16.29 -6.17 -14.65
N LEU A 287 16.45 -7.33 -15.31
CA LEU A 287 15.42 -8.37 -15.41
C LEU A 287 15.07 -8.97 -14.03
N LEU A 288 16.06 -9.31 -13.21
CA LEU A 288 15.86 -9.84 -11.86
C LEU A 288 15.20 -8.82 -10.90
N LEU A 289 15.43 -7.52 -11.10
CA LEU A 289 14.74 -6.47 -10.35
C LEU A 289 13.27 -6.31 -10.80
N ALA A 290 12.96 -6.57 -12.08
CA ALA A 290 11.60 -6.56 -12.62
C ALA A 290 10.74 -7.75 -12.15
N GLU A 291 11.35 -8.86 -11.73
CA GLU A 291 10.66 -9.98 -11.06
C GLU A 291 10.23 -9.63 -9.62
N HIS A 292 10.97 -8.75 -8.94
CA HIS A 292 10.82 -8.45 -7.51
C HIS A 292 10.39 -7.01 -7.14
N PRO A 293 9.55 -6.27 -7.91
CA PRO A 293 9.14 -4.93 -7.48
C PRO A 293 8.29 -4.93 -6.21
N LEU A 294 7.49 -5.97 -5.91
CA LEU A 294 6.48 -5.96 -4.84
C LEU A 294 6.23 -7.32 -4.11
N SER A 295 7.15 -8.29 -4.13
CA SER A 295 6.99 -9.58 -3.41
C SER A 295 7.91 -9.71 -2.17
N PRO A 296 7.44 -10.33 -1.07
CA PRO A 296 8.25 -10.46 0.15
C PRO A 296 9.38 -11.50 -0.02
N LEU A 297 10.54 -11.19 0.57
CA LEU A 297 11.75 -12.03 0.59
C LEU A 297 11.47 -13.52 0.88
N PRO A 298 12.16 -14.47 0.20
CA PRO A 298 11.99 -15.89 0.43
C PRO A 298 12.45 -16.32 1.84
N SER A 299 11.99 -17.51 2.25
CA SER A 299 12.01 -17.97 3.65
C SER A 299 13.38 -17.89 4.35
N LEU A 300 13.32 -17.59 5.66
CA LEU A 300 14.43 -17.23 6.56
C LEU A 300 15.55 -18.28 6.77
N ARG A 301 15.59 -19.38 6.02
CA ARG A 301 16.61 -20.44 6.18
C ARG A 301 17.99 -20.09 5.59
N SER A 302 18.09 -19.24 4.57
CA SER A 302 19.40 -18.82 4.01
C SER A 302 19.99 -17.60 4.71
N VAL A 303 19.16 -16.64 5.11
CA VAL A 303 19.61 -15.35 5.69
C VAL A 303 20.18 -15.49 7.11
N ALA A 304 19.76 -16.51 7.86
CA ALA A 304 20.21 -16.75 9.23
C ALA A 304 21.74 -16.95 9.35
N GLY A 305 22.38 -17.53 8.33
CA GLY A 305 23.85 -17.71 8.30
C GLY A 305 24.63 -16.40 8.15
N GLY A 306 24.12 -15.45 7.36
CA GLY A 306 24.79 -14.17 7.10
C GLY A 306 24.69 -13.18 8.27
N CYS A 307 23.53 -13.10 8.92
CA CYS A 307 23.32 -12.15 10.04
C CYS A 307 24.20 -12.47 11.26
N TRP A 308 24.53 -13.74 11.50
CA TRP A 308 25.37 -14.13 12.65
C TRP A 308 26.83 -13.67 12.53
N LEU A 309 27.33 -13.51 11.30
CA LEU A 309 28.68 -13.00 11.04
C LEU A 309 28.79 -11.48 11.27
N LEU A 310 27.81 -10.71 10.78
CA LEU A 310 27.80 -9.24 10.88
C LEU A 310 27.66 -8.73 12.31
N VAL A 311 26.88 -9.40 13.15
CA VAL A 311 26.75 -9.06 14.59
C VAL A 311 28.07 -9.29 15.34
N ARG A 312 28.90 -10.24 14.90
CA ARG A 312 30.20 -10.53 15.52
C ARG A 312 31.25 -9.45 15.25
N CYS A 313 31.21 -8.80 14.08
CA CYS A 313 32.13 -7.72 13.72
C CYS A 313 31.82 -6.35 14.34
N SER A 314 30.55 -6.07 14.74
CA SER A 314 30.17 -4.76 15.31
C SER A 314 30.19 -4.67 16.84
N LEU A 315 30.35 -5.78 17.58
CA LEU A 315 30.32 -5.79 19.06
C LEU A 315 31.72 -5.62 19.71
N GLY A 316 32.65 -5.02 18.98
CA GLY A 316 34.04 -4.77 19.36
C GLY A 316 34.30 -3.50 20.18
N CYS A 317 33.30 -2.91 20.86
CA CYS A 317 33.52 -1.82 21.83
C CYS A 317 32.40 -1.69 22.88
N SER A 318 32.78 -1.37 24.12
CA SER A 318 31.94 -0.97 25.25
C SER A 318 30.78 -1.91 25.66
N LYS A 319 31.10 -3.00 26.38
CA LYS A 319 30.13 -3.85 27.10
C LYS A 319 30.05 -3.49 28.59
N SER A 320 28.94 -2.88 29.04
CA SER A 320 28.42 -2.99 30.42
C SER A 320 27.08 -2.25 30.61
N VAL A 321 27.03 -0.95 30.28
CA VAL A 321 25.93 -0.06 30.72
C VAL A 321 24.59 -0.33 30.03
N VAL A 322 24.60 -0.73 28.75
CA VAL A 322 23.36 -0.99 27.97
C VAL A 322 22.73 -2.32 28.37
N THR A 323 23.53 -3.38 28.47
CA THR A 323 23.07 -4.74 28.82
C THR A 323 22.44 -4.79 30.22
N MET A 324 23.05 -4.09 31.19
CA MET A 324 22.55 -4.04 32.56
C MET A 324 21.21 -3.29 32.67
N LYS A 325 21.01 -2.20 31.90
CA LYS A 325 19.72 -1.48 31.83
C LYS A 325 18.63 -2.32 31.15
N LEU A 326 18.96 -3.11 30.15
CA LEU A 326 18.02 -4.01 29.48
C LEU A 326 17.56 -5.14 30.42
N LEU A 327 18.49 -5.73 31.18
CA LEU A 327 18.21 -6.78 32.15
C LEU A 327 17.42 -6.27 33.38
N LEU A 328 17.74 -5.09 33.93
CA LEU A 328 16.90 -4.47 34.97
C LEU A 328 15.48 -4.19 34.45
N GLY A 329 15.34 -3.73 33.20
CA GLY A 329 14.05 -3.52 32.56
C GLY A 329 13.22 -4.80 32.45
N LEU A 330 13.85 -5.92 32.09
CA LEU A 330 13.20 -7.24 32.05
C LEU A 330 12.77 -7.72 33.45
N GLY A 331 13.60 -7.52 34.47
CA GLY A 331 13.25 -7.85 35.86
C GLY A 331 12.05 -7.05 36.37
N VAL A 332 11.99 -5.75 36.08
CA VAL A 332 10.85 -4.90 36.43
C VAL A 332 9.59 -5.26 35.64
N MET A 333 9.70 -5.64 34.36
CA MET A 333 8.58 -6.14 33.56
C MET A 333 7.93 -7.38 34.19
N LEU A 334 8.73 -8.32 34.70
CA LEU A 334 8.24 -9.53 35.37
C LEU A 334 7.62 -9.23 36.74
N ALA A 335 8.20 -8.29 37.51
CA ALA A 335 7.68 -7.91 38.83
C ALA A 335 6.33 -7.17 38.77
N VAL A 336 6.11 -6.34 37.75
CA VAL A 336 4.86 -5.57 37.58
C VAL A 336 3.69 -6.43 37.07
N ALA A 337 3.96 -7.66 36.61
CA ALA A 337 2.96 -8.60 36.10
C ALA A 337 2.33 -9.52 37.16
N SER A 338 2.70 -9.39 38.44
CA SER A 338 2.11 -10.19 39.52
C SER A 338 0.71 -9.67 39.92
N PRO A 339 -0.35 -10.50 39.87
CA PRO A 339 -1.69 -10.07 40.24
C PRO A 339 -1.85 -10.02 41.77
N GLY A 340 -1.90 -8.81 42.33
CA GLY A 340 -2.37 -8.59 43.70
C GLY A 340 -3.89 -8.53 43.74
N ASP A 341 -4.54 -9.65 44.07
CA ASP A 341 -5.96 -9.67 44.46
C ASP A 341 -6.17 -8.99 45.81
N GLY A 342 -7.37 -8.41 46.04
CA GLY A 342 -7.79 -7.98 47.38
C GLY A 342 -8.59 -6.67 47.44
N PHE A 343 -9.82 -6.66 46.90
CA PHE A 343 -10.74 -5.56 47.12
C PHE A 343 -11.49 -5.72 48.46
N THR A 344 -10.87 -5.33 49.57
CA THR A 344 -11.58 -4.98 50.82
C THR A 344 -10.94 -3.75 51.45
N GLN A 345 -11.74 -2.72 51.74
CA GLN A 345 -11.27 -1.62 52.58
C GLN A 345 -11.24 -2.06 54.04
N PRO A 346 -10.19 -1.66 54.78
CA PRO A 346 -10.45 -0.99 56.04
C PRO A 346 -9.77 0.39 56.14
N ARG A 347 -10.19 1.14 57.16
CA ARG A 347 -9.94 2.57 57.34
C ARG A 347 -8.48 2.90 57.67
N GLY A 348 -7.99 3.97 57.03
CA GLY A 348 -7.08 4.96 57.63
C GLY A 348 -5.67 4.51 58.02
N PHE A 349 -4.68 4.84 57.19
CA PHE A 349 -3.33 5.12 57.65
C PHE A 349 -2.68 6.25 56.84
N GLN A 350 -1.89 7.09 57.51
CA GLN A 350 -1.39 8.36 56.96
C GLN A 350 -0.20 8.20 56.01
N ASN A 351 -0.06 9.15 55.09
CA ASN A 351 1.13 9.33 54.25
C ASN A 351 2.42 9.45 55.10
N LYS A 352 3.43 8.63 54.80
CA LYS A 352 4.84 9.02 54.97
C LYS A 352 5.55 8.95 53.62
N GLN A 353 5.85 10.13 53.11
CA GLN A 353 6.47 10.36 51.82
C GLN A 353 7.98 10.27 51.95
N PHE A 354 8.61 9.25 51.37
CA PHE A 354 10.07 9.20 51.25
C PHE A 354 10.52 10.25 50.23
N GLN A 355 11.10 11.35 50.72
CA GLN A 355 11.85 12.28 49.88
C GLN A 355 13.23 11.67 49.58
N LEU A 356 13.57 11.55 48.29
CA LEU A 356 14.94 11.36 47.84
C LEU A 356 15.46 12.72 47.38
N ASP A 357 16.41 13.25 48.15
CA ASP A 357 16.97 14.58 47.99
C ASP A 357 17.94 14.63 46.79
N VAL A 358 17.63 15.45 45.79
CA VAL A 358 18.47 15.68 44.61
C VAL A 358 18.73 17.18 44.48
N LYS A 359 19.90 17.61 44.95
CA LYS A 359 20.36 19.00 44.89
C LYS A 359 20.54 19.46 43.43
N PRO A 360 19.89 20.55 42.98
CA PRO A 360 20.20 21.17 41.70
C PRO A 360 21.46 22.05 41.81
N LEU A 361 22.28 22.08 40.75
CA LEU A 361 23.35 23.07 40.62
C LEU A 361 22.75 24.48 40.51
N LYS A 362 23.28 25.42 41.29
CA LYS A 362 23.00 26.85 41.14
C LYS A 362 23.76 27.40 39.93
N PHE A 363 23.06 28.09 39.03
CA PHE A 363 23.67 29.13 38.22
C PHE A 363 23.03 30.46 38.62
N VAL A 364 23.87 31.44 38.96
CA VAL A 364 23.47 32.76 39.46
C VAL A 364 23.46 33.74 38.30
N ASN A 365 22.42 34.56 38.19
CA ASN A 365 22.53 35.91 37.63
C ASN A 365 21.38 36.82 38.11
N SER A 366 21.72 38.10 38.31
CA SER A 366 20.90 39.19 38.88
C SER A 366 21.51 40.53 38.42
N LEU A 367 20.83 41.68 38.40
CA LEU A 367 19.47 42.04 38.85
C LEU A 367 18.50 42.10 37.62
N SER A 368 17.33 42.75 37.56
CA SER A 368 16.76 43.87 38.34
C SER A 368 15.22 43.93 38.32
N THR A 369 14.69 44.70 39.26
CA THR A 369 13.28 44.84 39.64
C THR A 369 12.66 46.11 39.06
N ILE A 370 11.34 46.13 38.76
CA ILE A 370 10.37 47.20 39.15
C ILE A 370 8.91 46.93 38.67
N ASN A 371 7.96 47.16 39.58
CA ASN A 371 6.51 47.42 39.47
C ASN A 371 5.49 46.43 38.84
N ASN A 372 4.78 45.73 39.76
CA ASN A 372 3.35 45.91 40.08
C ASN A 372 2.29 46.03 38.95
N GLY A 373 1.43 45.00 38.87
CA GLY A 373 0.00 45.19 39.14
C GLY A 373 -1.00 45.08 37.98
N LEU A 374 -1.54 43.87 37.75
CA LEU A 374 -3.00 43.61 37.78
C LEU A 374 -3.27 42.09 37.81
N LYS A 375 -4.35 41.67 38.50
CA LYS A 375 -4.83 40.27 38.46
C LYS A 375 -5.80 40.08 37.30
N SER A 376 -5.42 39.27 36.31
CA SER A 376 -6.35 38.64 35.37
C SER A 376 -5.76 37.30 34.96
N SER A 377 -6.37 36.20 35.40
CA SER A 377 -5.90 34.84 35.12
C SER A 377 -6.41 34.36 33.76
N ALA A 378 -5.89 34.95 32.68
CA ALA A 378 -5.84 34.27 31.40
C ALA A 378 -4.59 33.37 31.39
N ALA A 379 -4.79 32.06 31.29
CA ALA A 379 -3.69 31.14 31.03
C ALA A 379 -3.27 31.32 29.56
N SER A 380 -2.38 32.30 29.31
CA SER A 380 -1.79 32.50 27.99
C SER A 380 -0.97 31.25 27.63
N VAL A 381 -1.59 30.34 26.88
CA VAL A 381 -0.89 29.28 26.18
C VAL A 381 0.19 29.98 25.35
N LEU A 382 1.45 29.70 25.66
CA LEU A 382 2.58 30.20 24.90
C LEU A 382 2.48 29.60 23.50
N SER A 383 1.85 30.35 22.59
CA SER A 383 1.93 30.09 21.16
C SER A 383 3.41 29.97 20.82
N PRO A 384 3.89 28.82 20.32
CA PRO A 384 5.28 28.72 19.89
C PRO A 384 5.50 29.80 18.84
N SER A 385 6.59 30.55 18.96
CA SER A 385 7.03 31.47 17.93
C SER A 385 7.02 30.75 16.60
N SER A 386 6.54 31.41 15.55
CA SER A 386 6.52 30.89 14.18
C SER A 386 7.92 30.89 13.56
N ASP A 387 8.91 30.43 14.33
CA ASP A 387 10.26 30.14 13.88
C ASP A 387 10.16 29.02 12.85
N ALA A 388 10.16 29.43 11.57
CA ALA A 388 10.03 28.56 10.42
C ALA A 388 10.89 27.32 10.62
N SER A 389 10.25 26.14 10.60
CA SER A 389 10.81 24.88 11.11
C SER A 389 12.18 24.60 10.53
N GLN A 390 13.23 24.95 11.29
CA GLN A 390 14.60 24.72 10.88
C GLN A 390 14.82 23.21 10.78
N GLY A 391 14.81 22.71 9.55
CA GLY A 391 14.95 21.29 9.27
C GLY A 391 16.21 20.73 9.92
N LEU A 392 16.08 19.54 10.52
CA LEU A 392 17.19 18.91 11.24
C LEU A 392 18.44 18.83 10.36
N GLY A 393 19.58 19.29 10.89
CA GLY A 393 20.86 19.13 10.21
C GLY A 393 21.16 17.65 9.93
N LYS A 394 21.90 17.36 8.85
CA LYS A 394 22.15 15.98 8.37
C LYS A 394 22.53 14.99 9.49
N VAL A 395 23.41 15.40 10.41
CA VAL A 395 23.83 14.57 11.56
C VAL A 395 22.67 14.29 12.53
N GLN A 396 21.85 15.29 12.84
CA GLN A 396 20.67 15.12 13.70
C GLN A 396 19.63 14.21 13.04
N SER A 397 19.37 14.39 11.74
CA SER A 397 18.49 13.51 10.95
C SER A 397 18.95 12.06 10.99
N THR A 398 20.25 11.80 10.79
CA THR A 398 20.85 10.46 10.93
C THR A 398 20.68 9.90 12.35
N ILE A 399 20.93 10.67 13.40
CA ILE A 399 20.74 10.23 14.79
C ILE A 399 19.27 9.85 15.06
N VAL A 400 18.31 10.67 14.61
CA VAL A 400 16.88 10.42 14.75
C VAL A 400 16.48 9.15 14.02
N ARG A 401 16.95 8.96 12.78
CA ARG A 401 16.73 7.73 11.99
C ARG A 401 17.29 6.50 12.70
N THR A 402 18.52 6.56 13.21
CA THR A 402 19.15 5.45 13.95
C THR A 402 18.41 5.11 15.23
N LEU A 403 17.96 6.11 16.01
CA LEU A 403 17.17 5.90 17.21
C LEU A 403 15.77 5.33 16.90
N MET A 404 15.15 5.77 15.80
CA MET A 404 13.86 5.25 15.34
C MET A 404 13.96 3.79 14.86
N ILE A 405 14.98 3.45 14.06
CA ILE A 405 15.28 2.07 13.67
C ILE A 405 15.56 1.21 14.91
N SER A 406 16.33 1.72 15.87
CA SER A 406 16.62 1.03 17.14
C SER A 406 15.36 0.80 17.98
N TYR A 407 14.43 1.77 18.01
CA TYR A 407 13.10 1.63 18.62
C TYR A 407 12.30 0.50 17.95
N ILE A 408 12.24 0.48 16.61
CA ILE A 408 11.49 -0.54 15.85
C ILE A 408 12.07 -1.94 16.12
N LEU A 409 13.38 -2.12 15.96
CA LEU A 409 14.07 -3.39 16.21
C LEU A 409 13.91 -3.85 17.67
N SER A 410 13.92 -2.92 18.63
CA SER A 410 13.68 -3.26 20.03
C SER A 410 12.23 -3.66 20.29
N MET A 411 11.25 -3.03 19.64
CA MET A 411 9.85 -3.46 19.68
C MET A 411 9.66 -4.86 19.07
N CYS A 412 10.40 -5.21 18.01
CA CYS A 412 10.39 -6.56 17.42
C CYS A 412 10.76 -7.66 18.44
N ILE A 413 11.57 -7.35 19.45
CA ILE A 413 12.10 -8.30 20.44
C ILE A 413 11.32 -8.21 21.76
N ALA A 414 11.16 -6.99 22.29
CA ALA A 414 10.55 -6.75 23.59
C ALA A 414 9.06 -7.13 23.60
N LEU A 415 8.33 -6.90 22.50
CA LEU A 415 6.90 -7.15 22.47
C LEU A 415 6.56 -8.66 22.49
N PRO A 416 7.15 -9.55 21.65
CA PRO A 416 6.93 -10.99 21.78
C PRO A 416 7.28 -11.54 23.15
N VAL A 417 8.43 -11.14 23.71
CA VAL A 417 8.89 -11.59 25.05
C VAL A 417 7.90 -11.16 26.13
N SER A 418 7.39 -9.93 26.08
CA SER A 418 6.44 -9.42 27.08
C SER A 418 5.02 -9.98 26.93
N LEU A 419 4.59 -10.35 25.72
CA LEU A 419 3.26 -10.92 25.46
C LEU A 419 3.20 -12.44 25.66
N PHE A 420 4.35 -13.14 25.64
CA PHE A 420 4.40 -14.60 25.78
C PHE A 420 3.75 -15.13 27.07
N PRO A 421 3.94 -14.52 28.27
CA PRO A 421 3.25 -14.96 29.49
C PRO A 421 1.71 -14.89 29.37
N VAL A 422 1.17 -13.83 28.78
CA VAL A 422 -0.28 -13.67 28.58
C VAL A 422 -0.83 -14.66 27.56
N TYR A 423 -0.06 -14.94 26.49
CA TYR A 423 -0.39 -16.03 25.56
C TYR A 423 -0.44 -17.38 26.27
N LEU A 424 0.55 -17.68 27.12
CA LEU A 424 0.62 -18.93 27.87
C LEU A 424 -0.57 -19.08 28.82
N LEU A 425 -0.84 -18.07 29.67
CA LEU A 425 -1.97 -18.03 30.60
C LEU A 425 -3.32 -18.28 29.91
N HIS A 426 -3.52 -17.71 28.72
CA HIS A 426 -4.72 -17.94 27.92
C HIS A 426 -4.77 -19.36 27.32
N LYS A 427 -3.62 -19.88 26.84
CA LYS A 427 -3.53 -21.23 26.27
C LYS A 427 -3.83 -22.32 27.30
N ILE A 428 -3.41 -22.12 28.55
CA ILE A 428 -3.76 -23.00 29.69
C ILE A 428 -5.12 -22.68 30.33
N LYS A 429 -5.91 -21.78 29.72
CA LYS A 429 -7.27 -21.37 30.13
C LYS A 429 -7.38 -20.75 31.54
N LEU A 430 -6.27 -20.26 32.14
CA LEU A 430 -6.32 -19.51 33.40
C LEU A 430 -6.93 -18.11 33.24
N ILE A 431 -6.85 -17.53 32.04
CA ILE A 431 -7.52 -16.27 31.70
C ILE A 431 -8.40 -16.44 30.46
N ASN A 432 -9.54 -15.76 30.45
CA ASN A 432 -10.45 -15.75 29.30
C ASN A 432 -9.95 -14.80 28.19
N ARG A 433 -10.61 -14.83 27.02
CA ARG A 433 -10.24 -13.99 25.86
C ARG A 433 -10.17 -12.50 26.20
N VAL A 434 -11.18 -11.98 26.91
CA VAL A 434 -11.32 -10.55 27.22
C VAL A 434 -10.21 -10.10 28.18
N GLN A 435 -9.85 -10.94 29.16
CA GLN A 435 -8.71 -10.72 30.06
C GLN A 435 -7.39 -10.73 29.27
N LYS A 436 -7.17 -11.74 28.41
CA LYS A 436 -5.99 -11.82 27.52
C LYS A 436 -5.82 -10.55 26.69
N GLU A 437 -6.88 -10.06 26.05
CA GLU A 437 -6.85 -8.85 25.22
C GLU A 437 -6.56 -7.59 26.05
N LYS A 438 -7.22 -7.42 27.20
CA LYS A 438 -7.01 -6.28 28.11
C LYS A 438 -5.58 -6.24 28.66
N MET A 439 -5.05 -7.39 29.11
CA MET A 439 -3.65 -7.50 29.57
C MET A 439 -2.66 -7.27 28.43
N SER A 440 -2.89 -7.84 27.25
CA SER A 440 -2.04 -7.64 26.08
C SER A 440 -1.97 -6.17 25.66
N LEU A 441 -3.11 -5.46 25.70
CA LEU A 441 -3.16 -4.02 25.44
C LEU A 441 -2.34 -3.23 26.47
N GLN A 442 -2.51 -3.51 27.77
CA GLN A 442 -1.74 -2.84 28.83
C GLN A 442 -0.23 -3.05 28.68
N ILE A 443 0.20 -4.28 28.35
CA ILE A 443 1.60 -4.62 28.08
C ILE A 443 2.10 -3.91 26.82
N GLY A 444 1.33 -3.88 25.73
CA GLY A 444 1.67 -3.15 24.50
C GLY A 444 1.86 -1.65 24.75
N GLN A 445 0.94 -1.02 25.49
CA GLN A 445 1.05 0.38 25.93
C GLN A 445 2.29 0.60 26.80
N PHE A 446 2.56 -0.29 27.77
CA PHE A 446 3.75 -0.21 28.62
C PHE A 446 5.04 -0.31 27.78
N CYS A 447 5.14 -1.33 26.94
CA CYS A 447 6.30 -1.62 26.10
C CYS A 447 6.60 -0.45 25.16
N SER A 448 5.62 0.03 24.40
CA SER A 448 5.80 1.16 23.48
C SER A 448 6.21 2.44 24.22
N ARG A 449 5.53 2.78 25.33
CA ARG A 449 5.88 3.94 26.17
C ARG A 449 7.28 3.85 26.77
N TRP A 450 7.73 2.65 27.16
CA TRP A 450 9.06 2.45 27.75
C TRP A 450 10.16 2.47 26.68
N MET A 451 9.93 1.83 25.53
CA MET A 451 10.83 1.91 24.36
C MET A 451 10.98 3.36 23.88
N MET A 452 9.90 4.15 23.84
CA MET A 452 9.95 5.59 23.51
C MET A 452 10.61 6.48 24.59
N ARG A 453 11.02 5.93 25.73
CA ARG A 453 11.89 6.59 26.72
C ARG A 453 13.35 6.19 26.55
N LEU A 454 13.62 4.92 26.22
CA LEU A 454 14.96 4.44 25.89
C LEU A 454 15.50 5.03 24.59
N PHE A 455 14.64 5.20 23.59
CA PHE A 455 14.96 5.74 22.27
C PHE A 455 14.18 7.06 22.06
N PRO A 456 14.68 8.20 22.56
CA PRO A 456 13.99 9.48 22.51
C PRO A 456 14.13 10.16 21.12
N PHE A 457 13.77 9.47 20.04
CA PHE A 457 13.85 10.03 18.68
C PHE A 457 12.88 11.20 18.49
N ALA A 458 11.64 11.09 18.99
CA ALA A 458 10.60 12.11 18.89
C ALA A 458 10.41 12.98 20.15
N ARG A 459 10.21 14.29 19.96
CA ARG A 459 9.70 15.25 20.95
C ARG A 459 8.17 15.20 20.90
N LYS A 460 7.55 14.75 21.99
CA LYS A 460 6.11 14.48 22.08
C LYS A 460 5.38 15.63 22.78
N ARG A 461 4.40 16.25 22.12
CA ARG A 461 3.44 17.18 22.71
C ARG A 461 2.05 16.53 22.74
N VAL A 462 1.39 16.53 23.90
CA VAL A 462 0.02 16.02 24.04
C VAL A 462 -0.84 17.18 24.50
N ILE A 463 -1.81 17.55 23.67
CA ILE A 463 -2.73 18.67 23.86
C ILE A 463 -4.10 18.07 24.16
N VAL A 464 -4.53 18.21 25.41
CA VAL A 464 -5.79 17.66 25.91
C VAL A 464 -6.36 18.70 26.86
N ASP A 465 -7.66 18.93 26.78
CA ASP A 465 -8.37 19.67 27.81
C ASP A 465 -8.49 18.77 29.06
N THR A 466 -7.76 19.11 30.12
CA THR A 466 -7.78 18.36 31.38
C THR A 466 -8.96 18.72 32.28
N GLU A 467 -9.68 19.80 31.98
CA GLU A 467 -10.87 20.23 32.70
C GLU A 467 -12.15 19.62 32.11
N ASP A 468 -12.09 19.08 30.88
CA ASP A 468 -13.17 18.32 30.26
C ASP A 468 -13.61 17.13 31.14
N GLU A 469 -14.92 17.04 31.40
CA GLU A 469 -15.50 15.97 32.22
C GLU A 469 -15.18 14.57 31.67
N ASN A 470 -15.10 14.40 30.35
CA ASN A 470 -14.73 13.14 29.71
C ASN A 470 -13.26 12.75 29.96
N TYR A 471 -12.38 13.70 30.28
CA TYR A 471 -11.00 13.36 30.67
C TYR A 471 -10.96 12.72 32.06
N THR A 472 -11.77 13.25 32.98
CA THR A 472 -11.84 12.79 34.38
C THR A 472 -12.75 11.57 34.55
N ASN A 473 -13.83 11.50 33.78
CA ASN A 473 -14.90 10.49 33.80
C ASN A 473 -15.26 10.06 32.36
N PRO A 474 -14.39 9.31 31.66
CA PRO A 474 -14.59 8.99 30.24
C PRO A 474 -15.83 8.14 29.97
N GLN A 475 -16.79 8.72 29.24
CA GLN A 475 -17.94 8.00 28.70
C GLN A 475 -17.51 7.05 27.55
N PRO A 476 -18.27 5.98 27.27
CA PRO A 476 -17.97 5.08 26.15
C PRO A 476 -18.14 5.80 24.81
N CYS A 477 -17.08 5.89 24.03
CA CYS A 477 -17.05 6.67 22.79
C CYS A 477 -16.40 5.91 21.61
N ILE A 478 -16.55 6.47 20.41
CA ILE A 478 -15.88 6.06 19.18
C ILE A 478 -14.72 7.04 18.93
N TRP A 479 -13.48 6.59 19.09
CA TRP A 479 -12.29 7.41 18.85
C TRP A 479 -11.94 7.43 17.37
N VAL A 480 -11.76 8.62 16.81
CA VAL A 480 -11.40 8.82 15.40
C VAL A 480 -10.10 9.61 15.34
N CYS A 481 -9.12 9.10 14.59
CA CYS A 481 -7.77 9.64 14.52
C CYS A 481 -7.35 9.87 13.07
N SER A 482 -6.67 10.99 12.76
CA SER A 482 -5.99 11.15 11.46
C SER A 482 -4.85 10.12 11.32
N HIS A 483 -4.56 9.70 10.09
CA HIS A 483 -3.59 8.64 9.79
C HIS A 483 -2.48 9.13 8.86
N ILE A 484 -1.35 9.46 9.47
CA ILE A 484 -0.23 10.16 8.85
C ILE A 484 1.06 9.32 8.77
N SER A 485 1.16 8.18 9.45
CA SER A 485 2.37 7.34 9.46
C SER A 485 2.14 5.90 9.92
N LEU A 486 3.02 5.00 9.48
CA LEU A 486 3.14 3.63 10.02
C LEU A 486 3.48 3.60 11.53
N LEU A 487 3.91 4.72 12.12
CA LEU A 487 4.20 4.84 13.54
C LEU A 487 2.98 5.15 14.42
N ASP A 488 1.88 5.62 13.83
CA ASP A 488 0.75 6.24 14.54
C ASP A 488 0.23 5.35 15.68
N ILE A 489 0.02 4.07 15.38
CA ILE A 489 -0.50 3.08 16.34
C ILE A 489 0.38 2.94 17.59
N PHE A 490 1.70 3.09 17.44
CA PHE A 490 2.64 3.03 18.55
C PHE A 490 2.61 4.31 19.39
N PHE A 491 2.48 5.48 18.76
CA PHE A 491 2.32 6.75 19.48
C PHE A 491 0.99 6.79 20.24
N VAL A 492 -0.11 6.35 19.61
CA VAL A 492 -1.42 6.21 20.26
C VAL A 492 -1.33 5.30 21.47
N LEU A 493 -0.68 4.13 21.37
CA LEU A 493 -0.49 3.22 22.51
C LEU A 493 0.44 3.79 23.60
N ALA A 494 1.53 4.45 23.24
CA ALA A 494 2.47 5.04 24.19
C ALA A 494 1.88 6.21 24.98
N LEU A 495 0.99 6.98 24.36
CA LEU A 495 0.40 8.21 24.88
C LEU A 495 -1.03 8.03 25.44
N ASP A 496 -1.65 6.85 25.29
CA ASP A 496 -3.04 6.54 25.69
C ASP A 496 -3.43 7.05 27.09
N LYS A 497 -2.56 6.91 28.10
CA LYS A 497 -2.82 7.43 29.45
C LYS A 497 -2.81 8.97 29.53
N GLN A 498 -2.00 9.64 28.74
CA GLN A 498 -1.95 11.11 28.69
C GLN A 498 -3.16 11.66 27.93
N MET A 499 -3.53 11.01 26.83
CA MET A 499 -4.64 11.39 25.95
C MET A 499 -6.02 11.16 26.58
N ARG A 500 -6.21 10.04 27.28
CA ARG A 500 -7.54 9.54 27.71
C ARG A 500 -7.72 9.49 29.24
N GLY A 501 -6.74 9.99 29.99
CA GLY A 501 -6.77 10.06 31.45
C GLY A 501 -6.47 8.75 32.18
N THR A 502 -6.60 8.79 33.51
CA THR A 502 -6.32 7.63 34.39
C THR A 502 -7.41 6.57 34.32
N LYS A 503 -8.70 6.98 34.28
CA LYS A 503 -9.88 6.12 34.28
C LYS A 503 -10.28 5.59 32.89
N ARG A 504 -9.41 5.74 31.88
CA ARG A 504 -9.68 5.34 30.48
C ARG A 504 -10.10 3.89 30.35
N ARG A 505 -11.05 3.65 29.45
CA ARG A 505 -11.52 2.31 29.06
C ARG A 505 -10.48 1.64 28.15
N PRO A 506 -10.39 0.30 28.10
CA PRO A 506 -9.54 -0.35 27.09
C PRO A 506 -10.09 -0.06 25.69
N ILE A 507 -9.23 0.09 24.70
CA ILE A 507 -9.60 0.45 23.32
C ILE A 507 -9.21 -0.67 22.35
N LYS A 508 -10.13 -1.04 21.45
CA LYS A 508 -9.87 -1.91 20.30
C LYS A 508 -9.87 -1.06 19.04
N ILE A 509 -8.83 -1.19 18.23
CA ILE A 509 -8.65 -0.37 17.03
C ILE A 509 -9.05 -1.18 15.78
N LEU A 510 -9.83 -0.57 14.89
CA LEU A 510 -10.10 -1.05 13.54
C LEU A 510 -8.92 -0.66 12.66
N TYR A 511 -8.37 -1.62 11.93
CA TYR A 511 -7.15 -1.43 11.13
C TYR A 511 -7.20 -2.21 9.82
N TRP A 512 -6.48 -1.73 8.81
CA TRP A 512 -6.32 -2.44 7.55
C TRP A 512 -5.50 -3.72 7.73
N LYS A 513 -6.03 -4.88 7.33
CA LYS A 513 -5.37 -6.18 7.51
C LYS A 513 -4.01 -6.27 6.80
N GLY A 514 -3.75 -5.46 5.77
CA GLY A 514 -2.43 -5.37 5.13
C GLY A 514 -1.30 -5.01 6.09
N LEU A 515 -1.59 -4.33 7.22
CA LEU A 515 -0.63 -4.07 8.28
C LEU A 515 -0.17 -5.35 9.03
N GLU A 516 -0.82 -6.50 8.85
CA GLU A 516 -0.34 -7.81 9.34
C GLU A 516 0.78 -8.41 8.50
N SER A 517 1.15 -7.80 7.37
CA SER A 517 2.35 -8.16 6.61
C SER A 517 3.63 -8.00 7.45
N ASN A 518 3.68 -6.99 8.31
CA ASN A 518 4.73 -6.82 9.30
C ASN A 518 4.47 -7.73 10.52
N PRO A 519 5.45 -8.56 10.95
CA PRO A 519 5.24 -9.56 11.99
C PRO A 519 5.01 -8.96 13.38
N VAL A 520 5.49 -7.73 13.65
CA VAL A 520 5.35 -7.07 14.95
C VAL A 520 3.95 -6.51 15.14
N THR A 521 3.45 -5.79 14.15
CA THR A 521 2.07 -5.29 14.11
C THR A 521 1.08 -6.45 14.10
N ARG A 522 1.32 -7.50 13.29
CA ARG A 522 0.51 -8.73 13.33
C ARG A 522 0.41 -9.31 14.74
N LEU A 523 1.54 -9.52 15.41
CA LEU A 523 1.55 -10.07 16.76
C LEU A 523 0.83 -9.15 17.76
N LEU A 524 1.11 -7.84 17.70
CA LEU A 524 0.46 -6.84 18.56
C LEU A 524 -1.06 -6.87 18.39
N PHE A 525 -1.54 -6.77 17.15
CA PHE A 525 -2.95 -6.60 16.83
C PHE A 525 -3.76 -7.86 17.16
N GLN A 526 -3.23 -9.05 16.81
CA GLN A 526 -3.85 -10.34 17.15
C GLN A 526 -3.84 -10.64 18.66
N MET A 527 -2.85 -10.13 19.41
CA MET A 527 -2.80 -10.29 20.86
C MET A 527 -3.73 -9.31 21.59
N CYS A 528 -3.79 -8.05 21.16
CA CYS A 528 -4.70 -7.03 21.68
C CYS A 528 -6.17 -7.21 21.26
N GLY A 529 -6.46 -8.12 20.31
CA GLY A 529 -7.82 -8.33 19.81
C GLY A 529 -8.35 -7.14 19.01
N PHE A 530 -7.45 -6.45 18.28
CA PHE A 530 -7.83 -5.42 17.33
C PHE A 530 -8.62 -6.04 16.16
N ILE A 531 -9.38 -5.20 15.44
CA ILE A 531 -10.38 -5.67 14.47
C ILE A 531 -9.83 -5.42 13.06
N PRO A 532 -9.33 -6.46 12.36
CA PRO A 532 -8.87 -6.30 10.98
C PRO A 532 -10.02 -6.03 10.02
N VAL A 533 -9.75 -5.20 9.03
CA VAL A 533 -10.61 -4.98 7.86
C VAL A 533 -9.82 -5.34 6.61
N GLU A 534 -10.35 -6.28 5.85
CA GLU A 534 -9.83 -6.66 4.53
C GLU A 534 -10.38 -5.66 3.52
N MET A 535 -9.45 -5.09 2.75
CA MET A 535 -9.69 -4.19 1.65
C MET A 535 -8.81 -4.68 0.51
N ALA A 536 -9.22 -4.48 -0.73
CA ALA A 536 -8.37 -4.73 -1.89
C ALA A 536 -7.08 -3.91 -1.74
N ASP A 537 -5.93 -4.54 -1.99
CA ASP A 537 -4.63 -3.87 -1.94
C ASP A 537 -4.42 -3.06 -3.22
N ASN A 538 -5.13 -1.94 -3.30
CA ASN A 538 -5.10 -1.03 -4.44
C ASN A 538 -3.86 -0.11 -4.42
N GLY A 539 -2.95 -0.29 -3.46
CA GLY A 539 -1.84 0.62 -3.17
C GLY A 539 -2.25 1.88 -2.41
N ASN A 540 -1.27 2.56 -1.80
CA ASN A 540 -1.47 3.78 -1.02
C ASN A 540 -2.03 4.91 -1.89
N GLY A 541 -3.19 5.46 -1.52
CA GLY A 541 -3.77 6.64 -2.18
C GLY A 541 -4.82 6.33 -3.24
N VAL A 542 -5.01 5.06 -3.60
CA VAL A 542 -6.14 4.63 -4.43
C VAL A 542 -7.33 4.34 -3.53
N ALA A 543 -8.54 4.69 -3.99
CA ALA A 543 -9.76 4.44 -3.24
C ALA A 543 -9.89 2.95 -2.87
N ASN A 544 -10.11 2.66 -1.58
CA ASN A 544 -10.26 1.30 -1.08
C ASN A 544 -11.57 0.66 -1.59
N GLU A 545 -11.46 -0.53 -2.17
CA GLU A 545 -12.61 -1.41 -2.33
C GLU A 545 -12.68 -2.38 -1.13
N TYR A 546 -13.78 -2.30 -0.38
CA TYR A 546 -14.00 -3.15 0.79
C TYR A 546 -14.53 -4.53 0.37
N ASP A 547 -14.01 -5.61 0.94
CA ASP A 547 -14.69 -6.91 0.89
C ASP A 547 -15.97 -6.84 1.75
N PRO A 548 -17.18 -7.06 1.18
CA PRO A 548 -18.42 -7.03 1.95
C PRO A 548 -18.48 -8.10 3.06
N LYS A 549 -17.78 -9.24 2.91
CA LYS A 549 -17.75 -10.29 3.95
C LYS A 549 -16.94 -9.82 5.16
N SER A 550 -15.76 -9.26 4.91
CA SER A 550 -14.91 -8.63 5.91
C SER A 550 -15.63 -7.51 6.64
N PHE A 551 -16.32 -6.61 5.93
CA PHE A 551 -17.08 -5.51 6.54
C PHE A 551 -18.17 -6.02 7.50
N LYS A 552 -18.92 -7.07 7.11
CA LYS A 552 -19.92 -7.72 7.98
C LYS A 552 -19.28 -8.33 9.23
N GLN A 553 -18.10 -8.94 9.11
CA GLN A 553 -17.35 -9.51 10.22
C GLN A 553 -16.77 -8.42 11.15
N MET A 554 -16.33 -7.28 10.60
CA MET A 554 -15.91 -6.10 11.36
C MET A 554 -17.06 -5.54 12.19
N LEU A 555 -18.26 -5.36 11.62
CA LEU A 555 -19.43 -4.89 12.37
C LEU A 555 -19.80 -5.84 13.53
N LYS A 556 -19.78 -7.16 13.28
CA LYS A 556 -20.03 -8.18 14.30
C LYS A 556 -19.01 -8.11 15.44
N SER A 557 -17.72 -7.98 15.09
CA SER A 557 -16.60 -7.91 16.04
C SER A 557 -16.63 -6.61 16.85
N THR A 558 -17.01 -5.51 16.22
CA THR A 558 -17.15 -4.19 16.84
C THR A 558 -18.30 -4.18 17.85
N LYS A 559 -19.46 -4.76 17.51
CA LYS A 559 -20.58 -4.94 18.44
C LYS A 559 -20.19 -5.80 19.65
N ALA A 560 -19.42 -6.87 19.44
CA ALA A 560 -18.91 -7.69 20.55
C ALA A 560 -17.95 -6.90 21.46
N ALA A 561 -17.00 -6.17 20.89
CA ALA A 561 -16.05 -5.33 21.63
C ALA A 561 -16.77 -4.24 22.47
N ILE A 562 -17.79 -3.59 21.90
CA ILE A 562 -18.65 -2.62 22.57
C ILE A 562 -19.32 -3.23 23.81
N ASN A 563 -19.88 -4.44 23.68
CA ASN A 563 -20.52 -5.18 24.78
C ASN A 563 -19.52 -5.66 25.84
N GLU A 564 -18.30 -6.03 25.45
CA GLU A 564 -17.18 -6.39 26.35
C GLU A 564 -16.59 -5.18 27.12
N GLY A 565 -17.13 -3.99 26.84
CA GLY A 565 -16.78 -2.74 27.50
C GLY A 565 -15.62 -1.99 26.89
N PHE A 566 -15.12 -2.37 25.71
CA PHE A 566 -14.08 -1.61 25.01
C PHE A 566 -14.66 -0.33 24.38
N ASP A 567 -13.81 0.69 24.28
CA ASP A 567 -13.95 1.77 23.30
C ASP A 567 -13.47 1.29 21.93
N ILE A 568 -13.94 1.94 20.88
CA ILE A 568 -13.59 1.59 19.49
C ILE A 568 -12.77 2.73 18.92
N GLY A 569 -11.54 2.45 18.48
CA GLY A 569 -10.71 3.38 17.72
C GLY A 569 -10.73 3.06 16.24
N LEU A 570 -10.67 4.08 15.39
CA LEU A 570 -10.59 3.91 13.93
C LEU A 570 -9.83 5.06 13.27
N LEU A 571 -9.25 4.75 12.11
CA LEU A 571 -8.54 5.67 11.23
C LEU A 571 -9.44 5.85 10.00
N PRO A 572 -10.14 6.97 9.82
CA PRO A 572 -11.25 7.06 8.87
C PRO A 572 -10.78 7.23 7.43
N GLU A 573 -9.48 7.43 7.20
CA GLU A 573 -8.83 7.41 5.88
C GLU A 573 -8.66 5.97 5.36
N GLY A 574 -8.71 4.96 6.24
CA GLY A 574 -8.59 3.53 5.91
C GLY A 574 -7.17 3.06 5.56
N GLN A 575 -6.41 3.88 4.83
CA GLN A 575 -5.03 3.62 4.40
C GLN A 575 -4.04 4.65 4.97
N PRO A 576 -2.72 4.40 4.87
CA PRO A 576 -1.70 5.43 5.05
C PRO A 576 -1.82 6.52 3.97
N ASN A 577 -1.94 7.78 4.39
CA ASN A 577 -2.03 8.93 3.50
C ASN A 577 -0.70 9.19 2.77
N PRO A 578 -0.61 9.17 1.42
CA PRO A 578 0.65 9.36 0.71
C PRO A 578 1.13 10.81 0.63
N THR A 579 0.27 11.79 0.96
CA THR A 579 0.58 13.23 0.93
C THR A 579 0.00 13.94 2.17
N PRO A 580 0.41 13.55 3.40
CA PRO A 580 -0.15 14.08 4.64
C PRO A 580 0.12 15.59 4.82
N GLU A 581 1.09 16.15 4.10
CA GLU A 581 1.36 17.59 4.01
C GLU A 581 0.27 18.38 3.28
N LYS A 582 -0.67 17.72 2.58
CA LYS A 582 -1.76 18.35 1.82
C LYS A 582 -3.13 18.29 2.51
N GLY A 583 -3.22 17.64 3.67
CA GLY A 583 -4.50 17.36 4.35
C GLY A 583 -4.77 15.86 4.48
N LEU A 584 -6.00 15.51 4.83
CA LEU A 584 -6.45 14.13 4.97
C LEU A 584 -6.81 13.53 3.60
N GLN A 585 -6.80 12.20 3.52
CA GLN A 585 -7.52 11.48 2.46
C GLN A 585 -9.04 11.61 2.66
N PRO A 586 -9.85 11.32 1.62
CA PRO A 586 -11.31 11.25 1.73
C PRO A 586 -11.77 10.39 2.91
N ILE A 587 -12.58 10.98 3.78
CA ILE A 587 -12.97 10.43 5.09
C ILE A 587 -14.12 9.43 4.92
N PHE A 588 -13.92 8.18 5.30
CA PHE A 588 -14.97 7.16 5.29
C PHE A 588 -15.99 7.36 6.43
N THR A 589 -17.26 7.20 6.10
CA THR A 589 -18.42 7.42 6.99
C THR A 589 -18.65 6.30 8.02
N GLY A 590 -17.72 5.35 8.13
CA GLY A 590 -17.78 4.22 9.06
C GLY A 590 -17.86 4.67 10.52
N ALA A 591 -17.16 5.74 10.90
CA ALA A 591 -17.19 6.30 12.25
C ALA A 591 -18.60 6.75 12.67
N TYR A 592 -19.25 7.56 11.82
CA TYR A 592 -20.63 8.02 11.98
C TYR A 592 -21.59 6.84 12.09
N THR A 593 -21.42 5.84 11.22
CA THR A 593 -22.25 4.63 11.22
C THR A 593 -22.13 3.86 12.54
N LEU A 594 -20.92 3.64 13.04
CA LEU A 594 -20.67 2.98 14.32
C LEU A 594 -21.19 3.79 15.51
N SER A 595 -21.01 5.11 15.51
CA SER A 595 -21.55 6.04 16.52
C SER A 595 -23.07 5.94 16.59
N LYS A 596 -23.76 6.06 15.46
CA LYS A 596 -25.22 5.98 15.34
C LYS A 596 -25.77 4.61 15.76
N MET A 597 -25.13 3.53 15.32
CA MET A 597 -25.54 2.16 15.69
C MET A 597 -25.33 1.84 17.17
N SER A 598 -24.28 2.39 17.81
CA SER A 598 -23.92 2.10 19.20
C SER A 598 -24.46 3.13 20.21
N LYS A 599 -25.04 4.24 19.73
CA LYS A 599 -25.43 5.42 20.52
C LYS A 599 -24.26 5.97 21.36
N ARG A 600 -23.06 6.01 20.77
CA ARG A 600 -21.84 6.52 21.40
C ARG A 600 -21.32 7.75 20.66
N PRO A 601 -20.94 8.83 21.35
CA PRO A 601 -20.35 10.00 20.71
C PRO A 601 -19.03 9.67 20.01
N ILE A 602 -18.72 10.44 18.97
CA ILE A 602 -17.42 10.44 18.31
C ILE A 602 -16.46 11.37 19.08
N GLN A 603 -15.32 10.85 19.46
CA GLN A 603 -14.23 11.57 20.10
C GLN A 603 -13.11 11.78 19.08
N MET A 604 -12.91 13.02 18.63
CA MET A 604 -11.93 13.36 17.61
C MET A 604 -10.52 13.52 18.21
N MET A 605 -9.54 12.99 17.48
CA MET A 605 -8.12 13.09 17.77
C MET A 605 -7.36 13.39 16.47
N ALA A 606 -6.31 14.20 16.55
CA ALA A 606 -5.44 14.52 15.42
C ALA A 606 -3.97 14.28 15.77
N LEU A 607 -3.24 13.69 14.84
CA LEU A 607 -1.80 13.49 14.90
C LEU A 607 -1.09 14.46 13.96
N TYR A 608 0.06 14.98 14.40
CA TYR A 608 0.94 15.83 13.60
C TYR A 608 2.40 15.34 13.66
N GLY A 609 3.14 15.54 12.57
CA GLY A 609 4.60 15.44 12.53
C GLY A 609 5.21 14.05 12.41
N LEU A 610 4.43 12.97 12.54
CA LEU A 610 4.96 11.60 12.40
C LEU A 610 5.45 11.28 10.97
N HIS A 611 4.81 11.86 9.94
CA HIS A 611 5.25 11.78 8.54
C HIS A 611 6.65 12.36 8.30
N ASN A 612 7.08 13.35 9.10
CA ASN A 612 8.42 13.96 9.03
C ASN A 612 9.52 13.03 9.57
N MET A 613 9.16 11.96 10.28
CA MET A 613 10.10 10.94 10.75
C MET A 613 10.07 9.70 9.87
N TRP A 614 8.87 9.12 9.68
CA TRP A 614 8.64 7.97 8.80
C TRP A 614 7.41 8.25 7.92
N HIS A 615 7.67 8.45 6.64
CA HIS A 615 6.68 8.79 5.66
C HIS A 615 5.90 7.53 5.20
N PRO A 616 4.60 7.64 4.87
CA PRO A 616 3.77 6.51 4.43
C PRO A 616 4.23 5.74 3.19
N ASP A 617 5.05 6.34 2.32
CA ASP A 617 5.73 5.65 1.20
C ASP A 617 6.95 4.81 1.62
N GLY A 618 7.19 4.67 2.93
CA GLY A 618 8.31 3.91 3.49
C GLY A 618 9.61 4.72 3.66
N ARG A 619 9.73 5.93 3.09
CA ARG A 619 10.91 6.78 3.30
C ARG A 619 11.00 7.21 4.77
N MET A 620 12.23 7.33 5.28
CA MET A 620 12.50 7.84 6.63
C MET A 620 13.19 9.21 6.55
N PRO A 621 12.47 10.29 6.14
CA PRO A 621 13.08 11.59 5.89
C PRO A 621 13.78 12.14 7.14
N CYS A 622 13.17 11.96 8.32
CA CYS A 622 13.72 12.45 9.60
C CYS A 622 14.11 13.94 9.50
N THR A 623 13.18 14.76 9.00
CA THR A 623 13.30 16.22 8.80
C THR A 623 12.94 17.01 10.06
N SER A 624 12.10 16.43 10.92
CA SER A 624 11.73 16.96 12.24
C SER A 624 11.70 15.85 13.29
N ARG A 625 11.82 16.24 14.57
CA ARG A 625 11.57 15.38 15.74
C ARG A 625 10.22 15.65 16.38
N GLU A 626 9.57 16.74 15.99
CA GLU A 626 8.38 17.21 16.66
C GLU A 626 7.17 16.40 16.22
N MET A 627 6.42 15.92 17.19
CA MET A 627 5.11 15.35 16.96
C MET A 627 4.14 15.86 18.02
N ALA A 628 2.88 16.03 17.61
CA ALA A 628 1.82 16.43 18.51
C ALA A 628 0.63 15.49 18.38
N VAL A 629 -0.06 15.25 19.50
CA VAL A 629 -1.42 14.70 19.51
C VAL A 629 -2.35 15.72 20.11
N ARG A 630 -3.43 16.03 19.40
CA ARG A 630 -4.57 16.81 19.92
C ARG A 630 -5.73 15.87 20.17
N VAL A 631 -6.23 15.84 21.40
CA VAL A 631 -7.57 15.32 21.70
C VAL A 631 -8.47 16.54 21.86
N TYR A 632 -9.51 16.61 21.04
CA TYR A 632 -10.50 17.69 21.15
C TYR A 632 -11.45 17.42 22.33
N PRO A 633 -11.98 18.46 22.99
CA PRO A 633 -12.97 18.28 24.06
C PRO A 633 -14.30 17.73 23.52
N LYS A 634 -15.20 17.33 24.41
CA LYS A 634 -16.63 17.02 24.18
C LYS A 634 -16.90 16.11 22.98
N GLY A 635 -16.84 14.80 23.18
CA GLY A 635 -17.28 13.83 22.17
C GLY A 635 -18.73 14.11 21.69
N ARG A 636 -18.94 14.14 20.37
CA ARG A 636 -20.16 14.65 19.73
C ARG A 636 -20.98 13.57 19.02
N MET A 637 -22.30 13.67 19.09
CA MET A 637 -23.22 12.96 18.21
C MET A 637 -23.50 13.84 16.99
N PHE A 638 -23.01 13.44 15.82
CA PHE A 638 -23.26 14.14 14.56
C PHE A 638 -24.66 13.81 14.00
N GLY A 639 -25.30 14.77 13.33
CA GLY A 639 -26.58 14.57 12.66
C GLY A 639 -26.44 13.81 11.34
N GLY A 640 -25.40 14.12 10.57
CA GLY A 640 -25.12 13.50 9.26
C GLY A 640 -23.70 12.93 9.13
N SER A 641 -23.52 12.01 8.18
CA SER A 641 -22.19 11.53 7.80
C SER A 641 -21.35 12.59 7.11
N GLU A 642 -22.00 13.48 6.36
CA GLU A 642 -21.37 14.61 5.67
C GLU A 642 -20.87 15.67 6.68
N GLU A 643 -21.70 15.99 7.67
CA GLU A 643 -21.33 16.87 8.78
C GLU A 643 -20.10 16.34 9.54
N PHE A 644 -20.10 15.04 9.86
CA PHE A 644 -18.94 14.39 10.50
C PHE A 644 -17.69 14.51 9.63
N ALA A 645 -17.78 14.21 8.32
CA ALA A 645 -16.65 14.28 7.42
C ALA A 645 -16.10 15.71 7.30
N ALA A 646 -16.96 16.70 7.01
CA ALA A 646 -16.57 18.10 6.90
C ALA A 646 -15.97 18.65 8.22
N THR A 647 -16.56 18.31 9.36
CA THR A 647 -16.03 18.72 10.67
C THR A 647 -14.67 18.09 10.95
N PHE A 648 -14.50 16.79 10.66
CA PHE A 648 -13.22 16.10 10.89
C PHE A 648 -12.13 16.57 9.93
N GLU A 649 -12.48 16.86 8.67
CA GLU A 649 -11.56 17.44 7.68
C GLU A 649 -11.09 18.83 8.11
N ALA A 650 -12.02 19.72 8.46
CA ALA A 650 -11.70 21.06 8.92
C ALA A 650 -10.85 21.01 10.21
N VAL A 651 -11.27 20.26 11.23
CA VAL A 651 -10.65 20.30 12.57
C VAL A 651 -9.42 19.40 12.68
N ALA A 652 -9.55 18.11 12.37
CA ALA A 652 -8.43 17.16 12.51
C ALA A 652 -7.46 17.23 11.32
N GLY A 653 -7.94 17.57 10.12
CA GLY A 653 -7.10 17.76 8.95
C GLY A 653 -6.22 19.01 9.04
N TYR A 654 -6.78 20.15 9.45
CA TYR A 654 -5.99 21.37 9.69
C TYR A 654 -4.86 21.12 10.70
N PHE A 655 -5.16 20.49 11.84
CA PHE A 655 -4.13 20.13 12.82
C PHE A 655 -3.10 19.14 12.26
N GLY A 656 -3.53 18.17 11.44
CA GLY A 656 -2.63 17.19 10.80
C GLY A 656 -1.60 17.82 9.87
N VAL A 657 -1.95 18.92 9.20
CA VAL A 657 -1.07 19.70 8.31
C VAL A 657 -0.20 20.69 9.09
N HIS A 658 -0.81 21.48 9.97
CA HIS A 658 -0.14 22.64 10.57
C HIS A 658 0.50 22.35 11.95
N GLY A 659 -0.04 21.40 12.70
CA GLY A 659 0.41 21.06 14.07
C GLY A 659 -0.09 22.02 15.15
N ASN A 660 -0.98 22.93 14.79
CA ASN A 660 -1.71 23.81 15.69
C ASN A 660 -3.20 23.76 15.35
N ASP A 661 -4.04 24.10 16.34
CA ASP A 661 -5.47 24.27 16.13
C ASP A 661 -5.72 25.50 15.22
N MET A 662 -6.88 25.53 14.56
CA MET A 662 -7.42 26.72 13.89
C MET A 662 -7.83 27.80 14.92
N PRO A 663 -8.17 29.04 14.52
CA PRO A 663 -8.55 30.09 15.48
C PRO A 663 -9.67 29.64 16.42
N ASP A 664 -9.53 29.88 17.72
CA ASP A 664 -10.37 29.29 18.78
C ASP A 664 -11.88 29.40 18.51
N LYS A 665 -12.34 30.58 18.06
CA LYS A 665 -13.74 30.82 17.70
C LYS A 665 -14.23 29.90 16.56
N GLU A 666 -13.42 29.70 15.53
CA GLU A 666 -13.78 28.81 14.42
C GLU A 666 -13.74 27.35 14.86
N LEU A 667 -12.76 26.97 15.68
CA LEU A 667 -12.67 25.65 16.29
C LEU A 667 -13.92 25.33 17.11
N GLU A 668 -14.33 26.24 18.01
CA GLU A 668 -15.54 26.09 18.82
C GLU A 668 -16.78 25.92 17.96
N MET A 669 -16.95 26.74 16.91
CA MET A 669 -18.09 26.64 15.99
C MET A 669 -18.12 25.33 15.19
N TRP A 670 -16.96 24.72 14.87
CA TRP A 670 -16.92 23.38 14.28
C TRP A 670 -17.23 22.29 15.31
N LEU A 671 -16.68 22.41 16.52
CA LEU A 671 -16.89 21.43 17.60
C LEU A 671 -18.35 21.41 18.10
N ASP A 672 -19.05 22.55 18.15
CA ASP A 672 -20.47 22.61 18.51
C ASP A 672 -21.41 22.34 17.32
N GLY A 673 -20.96 22.61 16.09
CA GLY A 673 -21.69 22.39 14.83
C GLY A 673 -22.37 23.61 14.23
N THR A 674 -22.27 24.78 14.84
CA THR A 674 -22.79 26.04 14.28
C THR A 674 -22.08 26.42 12.98
N MET A 675 -20.80 26.08 12.82
CA MET A 675 -20.07 26.25 11.56
C MET A 675 -20.64 25.37 10.45
N TRP A 676 -21.09 24.15 10.76
CA TRP A 676 -21.75 23.29 9.78
C TRP A 676 -23.11 23.86 9.33
N GLN A 677 -23.90 24.46 10.23
CA GLN A 677 -25.13 25.16 9.86
C GLN A 677 -24.85 26.39 8.98
N THR A 678 -23.75 27.09 9.26
CA THR A 678 -23.26 28.21 8.43
C THR A 678 -22.86 27.71 7.04
N GLU A 679 -22.19 26.56 6.95
CA GLU A 679 -21.77 25.93 5.70
C GLU A 679 -22.97 25.44 4.87
N LEU A 680 -23.97 24.82 5.49
CA LEU A 680 -25.23 24.47 4.82
C LEU A 680 -25.92 25.70 4.25
N SER A 681 -25.97 26.80 5.01
CA SER A 681 -26.55 28.07 4.58
C SER A 681 -25.78 28.67 3.39
N ARG A 682 -24.45 28.61 3.42
CA ARG A 682 -23.56 29.06 2.32
C ARG A 682 -23.79 28.24 1.05
N ARG A 683 -23.91 26.91 1.16
CA ARG A 683 -24.18 26.02 0.03
C ARG A 683 -25.58 26.22 -0.56
N ALA A 684 -26.59 26.44 0.28
CA ALA A 684 -27.93 26.78 -0.17
C ALA A 684 -27.95 28.12 -0.94
N ALA A 685 -27.26 29.14 -0.43
CA ALA A 685 -27.13 30.43 -1.12
C ALA A 685 -26.40 30.31 -2.46
N ALA A 686 -25.27 29.58 -2.49
CA ALA A 686 -24.51 29.33 -3.73
C ALA A 686 -25.33 28.57 -4.78
N LYS A 687 -26.15 27.59 -4.36
CA LYS A 687 -27.07 26.87 -5.25
C LYS A 687 -28.15 27.78 -5.84
N VAL A 688 -28.74 28.67 -5.03
CA VAL A 688 -29.70 29.67 -5.53
C VAL A 688 -29.03 30.66 -6.49
N GLU A 689 -27.76 30.98 -6.28
CA GLU A 689 -26.99 31.84 -7.21
C GLU A 689 -26.68 31.12 -8.53
N SER A 690 -26.31 29.83 -8.51
CA SER A 690 -26.12 29.06 -9.75
C SER A 690 -27.42 28.87 -10.51
N GLU A 691 -28.53 28.51 -9.84
CA GLU A 691 -29.84 28.36 -10.47
C GLU A 691 -30.32 29.67 -11.11
N LYS A 692 -30.02 30.83 -10.51
CA LYS A 692 -30.26 32.15 -11.13
C LYS A 692 -29.39 32.41 -12.36
N LYS A 693 -28.11 32.05 -12.34
CA LYS A 693 -27.21 32.21 -13.50
C LYS A 693 -27.64 31.30 -14.65
N ASP A 694 -28.04 30.07 -14.34
CA ASP A 694 -28.55 29.12 -15.32
C ASP A 694 -29.86 29.63 -15.95
N ALA A 695 -30.80 30.13 -15.14
CA ALA A 695 -32.04 30.75 -15.62
C ALA A 695 -31.79 31.95 -16.55
N VAL A 696 -30.91 32.88 -16.17
CA VAL A 696 -30.51 34.02 -17.03
C VAL A 696 -29.85 33.54 -18.32
N SER A 697 -29.04 32.47 -18.27
CA SER A 697 -28.41 31.91 -19.49
C SER A 697 -29.43 31.27 -20.45
N ILE A 698 -30.54 30.77 -19.93
CA ILE A 698 -31.66 30.23 -20.72
C ILE A 698 -32.45 31.38 -21.34
N GLU A 699 -32.78 32.43 -20.57
CA GLU A 699 -33.49 33.61 -21.09
C GLU A 699 -32.70 34.32 -22.21
N VAL A 700 -31.36 34.43 -22.09
CA VAL A 700 -30.51 34.99 -23.16
C VAL A 700 -30.55 34.13 -24.42
N ARG A 701 -30.43 32.79 -24.30
CA ARG A 701 -30.52 31.87 -25.44
C ARG A 701 -31.87 31.89 -26.14
N ASP A 702 -32.96 31.98 -25.37
CA ASP A 702 -34.32 32.09 -25.91
C ASP A 702 -34.55 33.45 -26.59
N GLY A 703 -33.85 34.50 -26.15
CA GLY A 703 -33.79 35.80 -26.81
C GLY A 703 -33.08 35.73 -28.16
N GLU A 704 -31.83 35.25 -28.17
CA GLU A 704 -31.02 35.06 -29.39
C GLU A 704 -31.74 34.18 -30.42
N MET A 705 -32.39 33.09 -29.99
CA MET A 705 -33.11 32.19 -30.88
C MET A 705 -34.34 32.86 -31.52
N LYS A 706 -35.03 33.78 -30.83
CA LYS A 706 -36.12 34.58 -31.41
C LYS A 706 -35.59 35.56 -32.45
N GLU A 707 -34.51 36.27 -32.16
CA GLU A 707 -33.90 37.25 -33.09
C GLU A 707 -33.41 36.59 -34.39
N VAL A 708 -32.79 35.40 -34.29
CA VAL A 708 -32.45 34.58 -35.47
C VAL A 708 -33.70 34.14 -36.24
N THR A 709 -34.78 33.79 -35.55
CA THR A 709 -36.03 33.34 -36.20
C THR A 709 -36.78 34.48 -36.90
N GLU A 710 -36.67 35.72 -36.41
CA GLU A 710 -37.24 36.90 -37.08
C GLU A 710 -36.37 37.33 -38.28
N THR A 711 -35.04 37.29 -38.14
CA THR A 711 -34.10 37.57 -39.23
C THR A 711 -34.17 36.56 -40.38
N GLN A 712 -34.63 35.33 -40.13
CA GLN A 712 -34.93 34.34 -41.19
C GLN A 712 -36.30 34.51 -41.86
N LYS A 713 -37.16 35.41 -41.35
CA LYS A 713 -38.48 35.70 -41.94
C LYS A 713 -38.53 37.00 -42.75
N SER A 714 -37.55 37.88 -42.58
CA SER A 714 -37.31 39.08 -43.40
C SER A 714 -36.49 38.78 -44.64
#